data_AF-A0A959IIU1-F1
#
_entry.id   AF-A0A959IIU1-F1
#
_cell.length_a   1.000
_cell.length_b   1.000
_cell.length_c   1.000
_cell.angle_alpha   90.00
_cell.angle_beta   90.00
_cell.angle_gamma   90.00
#
_symmetry.space_group_name_H-M   'P 1'
#
loop_
_entity.id
_entity.type
_entity.pdbx_description
1 polymer ?
#
loop_
_entity_poly.entity_id
_entity_poly.type
_entity_poly.pdbx_seq_one_letter_code
_entity_poly.pdbx_strand_id
1 'polypeptide(L)'
;AKVDAEDVLIRITAHNRGPEPAPLVVLPTLWLRNWWSFGFMKEKPIIQLEKSRGDFGQISIRHDRLPTYFLYFQPPERLLFTENETNEERIFNRPNISPFVKDAINDAVVNGNFDLFAHNDEGTKCAPLYRRRITAGEKIEIRLRLCRNKDLTAPFSPEFTATFTSRQQEADDFYQQFQTNGLSQDRADIQRQAFAGMLWTKQHYHYDVDLWLNGDPGMPPPPLQRKEGRNSTWRTLNNQDIISMPDKWEYPWYAAWDLAFHCIPLALLDPDFTKHQLILFLREWYMHPNGQLPAYEWKFSDVNPPVHAWACMEVYKIDKERTGKGDIDFLKRVFQKLLINFTWWVNRKDHNENNIFEGGFLGLDNIGIFDRSAPVPGGGILEQADGTSWMAMYCLNMLEIALEIAIHDITFEDVATKFFEHFVHIAEALNDFSHQRPAAWDEDEGFFYDVIMMNDGSYIPIKVRSLVGLCTLFASVVIRWETIEKLPDFRKRMIWYRDYRKNNNKYLVVPDVTEKRDVLLSLLPKSRLERMLHPLLDEHEFLSPGGIRSVSKIHQHPYQLRINGELFVMQYEPAESTNPLYGGNSNWRGPVWIPMNFLLIRSLLIYHDYYEESLLAEYPTGSGEKKNLKDIARAISGRLIGLFQQDDNGQRPIHGNNAIYRDDPHFKNLLLFHEYFNGDTGEGIGASHQTGWTGVIAYLITQL
;
A
#
# COMPACT_ATOMS: atom_id res chain seq x y z
N ALA A 1 21.62 -13.20 -10.57
CA ALA A 1 22.69 -12.18 -10.50
C ALA A 1 22.75 -11.43 -11.83
N LYS A 2 23.09 -10.14 -11.83
CA LYS A 2 23.28 -9.35 -13.06
C LYS A 2 24.76 -9.12 -13.29
N VAL A 3 25.25 -9.40 -14.50
CA VAL A 3 26.56 -8.92 -14.96
C VAL A 3 26.43 -7.45 -15.31
N ASP A 4 25.37 -7.11 -16.04
CA ASP A 4 24.89 -5.76 -16.33
C ASP A 4 23.36 -5.77 -16.53
N ALA A 5 22.79 -4.69 -17.09
CA ALA A 5 21.34 -4.55 -17.31
C ALA A 5 20.77 -5.52 -18.37
N GLU A 6 21.60 -6.01 -19.29
CA GLU A 6 21.22 -6.84 -20.44
C GLU A 6 21.81 -8.27 -20.37
N ASP A 7 22.56 -8.61 -19.32
CA ASP A 7 23.16 -9.93 -19.07
C ASP A 7 22.84 -10.44 -17.65
N VAL A 8 21.96 -11.43 -17.60
CA VAL A 8 21.36 -11.98 -16.38
C VAL A 8 21.76 -13.44 -16.19
N LEU A 9 22.46 -13.70 -15.09
CA LEU A 9 22.77 -15.05 -14.62
C LEU A 9 21.64 -15.58 -13.73
N ILE A 10 21.15 -16.77 -14.02
CA ILE A 10 20.03 -17.42 -13.35
C ILE A 10 20.52 -18.71 -12.71
N ARG A 11 20.31 -18.86 -11.40
CA ARG A 11 20.66 -20.05 -10.62
C ARG A 11 19.42 -20.52 -9.88
N ILE A 12 18.98 -21.73 -10.17
CA ILE A 12 17.82 -22.37 -9.54
C ILE A 12 18.35 -23.50 -8.67
N THR A 13 18.09 -23.44 -7.37
CA THR A 13 18.42 -24.50 -6.42
C THR A 13 17.16 -25.13 -5.88
N ALA A 14 17.02 -26.44 -5.98
CA ALA A 14 15.91 -27.19 -5.41
C ALA A 14 16.42 -28.16 -4.37
N HIS A 15 15.89 -28.07 -3.16
CA HIS A 15 16.27 -28.89 -2.00
C HIS A 15 15.20 -29.94 -1.72
N ASN A 16 15.62 -31.18 -1.46
CA ASN A 16 14.74 -32.17 -0.89
C ASN A 16 14.84 -32.10 0.65
N ARG A 17 13.87 -31.45 1.28
CA ARG A 17 13.77 -31.35 2.75
C ARG A 17 13.02 -32.53 3.38
N GLY A 18 12.56 -33.50 2.57
CA GLY A 18 11.90 -34.70 3.04
C GLY A 18 12.89 -35.78 3.49
N PRO A 19 12.39 -36.81 4.20
CA PRO A 19 13.22 -37.90 4.72
C PRO A 19 13.60 -38.95 3.66
N GLU A 20 13.00 -38.90 2.47
CA GLU A 20 13.17 -39.90 1.41
C GLU A 20 13.59 -39.28 0.07
N PRO A 21 14.33 -40.01 -0.79
CA PRO A 21 14.65 -39.55 -2.14
C PRO A 21 13.40 -39.35 -3.00
N ALA A 22 13.19 -38.13 -3.51
CA ALA A 22 12.01 -37.76 -4.28
C ALA A 22 12.36 -37.36 -5.74
N PRO A 23 11.51 -37.70 -6.73
CA PRO A 23 11.65 -37.20 -8.08
C PRO A 23 11.23 -35.72 -8.17
N LEU A 24 11.97 -34.92 -8.94
CA LEU A 24 11.63 -33.54 -9.27
C LEU A 24 11.83 -33.30 -10.77
N VAL A 25 10.87 -32.62 -11.38
CA VAL A 25 10.98 -32.08 -12.74
C VAL A 25 10.99 -30.56 -12.64
N VAL A 26 12.04 -29.94 -13.16
CA VAL A 26 12.18 -28.47 -13.22
C VAL A 26 12.17 -28.04 -14.67
N LEU A 27 11.32 -27.05 -14.97
CA LEU A 27 11.06 -26.52 -16.32
C LEU A 27 11.19 -24.99 -16.30
N PRO A 28 12.42 -24.43 -16.28
CA PRO A 28 12.61 -23.00 -16.42
C PRO A 28 11.96 -22.57 -17.75
N THR A 29 10.91 -21.77 -17.68
CA THR A 29 10.05 -21.49 -18.85
C THR A 29 10.29 -20.08 -19.34
N LEU A 30 10.67 -19.98 -20.62
CA LEU A 30 10.72 -18.73 -21.36
C LEU A 30 9.50 -18.65 -22.27
N TRP A 31 8.82 -17.51 -22.30
CA TRP A 31 7.67 -17.30 -23.17
C TRP A 31 7.56 -15.84 -23.61
N LEU A 32 6.94 -15.63 -24.76
CA LEU A 32 6.61 -14.32 -25.29
C LEU A 32 5.12 -14.08 -25.12
N ARG A 33 4.74 -12.89 -24.63
CA ARG A 33 3.33 -12.56 -24.43
C ARG A 33 2.61 -12.58 -25.76
N ASN A 34 1.49 -13.31 -25.82
CA ASN A 34 0.71 -13.42 -27.04
C ASN A 34 -0.01 -12.10 -27.33
N TRP A 35 0.57 -11.32 -28.24
CA TRP A 35 -0.02 -10.10 -28.82
C TRP A 35 -0.36 -10.29 -30.30
N TRP A 36 0.22 -11.30 -30.95
CA TRP A 36 0.01 -11.60 -32.37
C TRP A 36 -1.39 -12.16 -32.64
N SER A 37 -1.87 -13.12 -31.83
CA SER A 37 -3.23 -13.66 -31.98
C SER A 37 -4.30 -12.61 -31.69
N PHE A 38 -3.96 -11.57 -30.93
CA PHE A 38 -4.86 -10.46 -30.58
C PHE A 38 -4.78 -9.29 -31.59
N GLY A 39 -3.97 -9.40 -32.65
CA GLY A 39 -3.91 -8.40 -33.73
C GLY A 39 -3.07 -7.16 -33.44
N PHE A 40 -2.25 -7.16 -32.38
CA PHE A 40 -1.40 -6.01 -32.03
C PHE A 40 0.03 -6.09 -32.56
N MET A 41 0.40 -7.21 -33.18
CA MET A 41 1.71 -7.40 -33.81
C MET A 41 1.52 -7.79 -35.27
N LYS A 42 2.34 -7.20 -36.15
CA LYS A 42 2.38 -7.57 -37.57
C LYS A 42 3.12 -8.88 -37.78
N GLU A 43 4.19 -9.08 -37.02
CA GLU A 43 5.07 -10.24 -37.10
C GLU A 43 5.03 -11.00 -35.77
N LYS A 44 4.82 -12.32 -35.84
CA LYS A 44 4.88 -13.19 -34.67
C LYS A 44 6.35 -13.29 -34.22
N PRO A 45 6.66 -13.02 -32.94
CA PRO A 45 8.01 -13.16 -32.43
C PRO A 45 8.38 -14.65 -32.34
N ILE A 46 9.67 -14.96 -32.23
CA ILE A 46 10.15 -16.35 -32.31
C ILE A 46 11.24 -16.63 -31.29
N ILE A 47 11.12 -17.78 -30.63
CA ILE A 47 12.16 -18.44 -29.85
C ILE A 47 12.62 -19.64 -30.66
N GLN A 48 13.92 -19.75 -30.94
CA GLN A 48 14.46 -20.75 -31.86
C GLN A 48 15.74 -21.38 -31.32
N LEU A 49 15.92 -22.67 -31.59
CA LEU A 49 17.15 -23.38 -31.28
C LEU A 49 18.32 -22.90 -32.15
N GLU A 50 19.40 -22.46 -31.51
CA GLU A 50 20.67 -22.16 -32.20
C GLU A 50 21.64 -23.33 -32.06
N LYS A 51 21.72 -23.90 -30.85
CA LYS A 51 22.66 -24.99 -30.52
C LYS A 51 22.11 -25.88 -29.41
N SER A 52 22.15 -27.20 -29.60
CA SER A 52 21.74 -28.21 -28.61
C SER A 52 22.81 -29.22 -28.23
N ARG A 53 24.03 -29.13 -28.81
CA ARG A 53 25.09 -30.14 -28.63
C ARG A 53 26.37 -29.52 -28.07
N GLY A 54 26.93 -30.16 -27.04
CA GLY A 54 28.12 -29.73 -26.30
C GLY A 54 27.85 -29.54 -24.81
N ASP A 55 28.64 -28.70 -24.14
CA ASP A 55 28.56 -28.46 -22.70
C ASP A 55 27.37 -27.57 -22.26
N PHE A 56 26.62 -27.01 -23.22
CA PHE A 56 25.45 -26.16 -23.01
C PHE A 56 24.52 -26.13 -24.23
N GLY A 57 23.27 -25.74 -24.03
CA GLY A 57 22.31 -25.37 -25.08
C GLY A 57 22.13 -23.86 -25.19
N GLN A 58 21.70 -23.39 -26.36
CA GLN A 58 21.50 -21.98 -26.71
C GLN A 58 20.25 -21.84 -27.58
N ILE A 59 19.38 -20.92 -27.19
CA ILE A 59 18.23 -20.49 -28.00
C ILE A 59 18.31 -18.98 -28.25
N SER A 60 17.83 -18.52 -29.40
CA SER A 60 17.65 -17.10 -29.72
C SER A 60 16.21 -16.67 -29.49
N ILE A 61 16.03 -15.39 -29.17
CA ILE A 61 14.74 -14.74 -28.90
C ILE A 61 14.69 -13.51 -29.81
N ARG A 62 13.81 -13.54 -30.80
CA ARG A 62 13.61 -12.45 -31.76
C ARG A 62 12.23 -11.85 -31.58
N HIS A 63 12.19 -10.53 -31.40
CA HIS A 63 10.98 -9.75 -31.23
C HIS A 63 11.14 -8.42 -31.97
N ASP A 64 10.10 -7.95 -32.65
CA ASP A 64 10.17 -6.75 -33.52
C ASP A 64 10.61 -5.47 -32.79
N ARG A 65 10.16 -5.30 -31.54
CA ARG A 65 10.45 -4.13 -30.68
C ARG A 65 11.70 -4.25 -29.80
N LEU A 66 12.38 -5.40 -29.76
CA LEU A 66 13.50 -5.64 -28.84
C LEU A 66 14.74 -6.12 -29.60
N PRO A 67 15.96 -5.86 -29.09
CA PRO A 67 17.14 -6.51 -29.64
C PRO A 67 17.03 -8.03 -29.44
N THR A 68 17.77 -8.79 -30.26
CA THR A 68 17.86 -10.25 -30.09
C THR A 68 18.54 -10.58 -28.76
N TYR A 69 17.90 -11.46 -27.99
CA TYR A 69 18.47 -12.07 -26.79
C TYR A 69 18.78 -13.54 -27.02
N PHE A 70 19.69 -14.07 -26.23
CA PHE A 70 20.07 -15.48 -26.22
C PHE A 70 19.93 -16.02 -24.80
N LEU A 71 19.27 -17.17 -24.68
CA LEU A 71 19.24 -17.92 -23.42
C LEU A 71 20.17 -19.12 -23.55
N TYR A 72 21.21 -19.13 -22.74
CA TYR A 72 22.10 -20.27 -22.52
C TYR A 72 21.58 -21.09 -21.34
N PHE A 73 21.62 -22.41 -21.46
CA PHE A 73 21.18 -23.32 -20.40
C PHE A 73 22.07 -24.57 -20.34
N GLN A 74 22.20 -25.15 -19.15
CA GLN A 74 22.89 -26.42 -18.99
C GLN A 74 22.21 -27.54 -19.79
N PRO A 75 22.91 -28.61 -20.18
CA PRO A 75 22.32 -29.70 -20.97
C PRO A 75 21.06 -30.28 -20.29
N PRO A 76 19.87 -30.15 -20.91
CA PRO A 76 18.63 -30.68 -20.35
C PRO A 76 18.44 -32.15 -20.76
N GLU A 77 17.48 -32.84 -20.14
CA GLU A 77 17.02 -34.16 -20.64
C GLU A 77 16.35 -33.98 -22.00
N ARG A 78 15.50 -32.96 -22.12
CA ARG A 78 14.74 -32.61 -23.33
C ARG A 78 14.61 -31.10 -23.44
N LEU A 79 14.55 -30.60 -24.66
CA LEU A 79 14.21 -29.21 -24.95
C LEU A 79 12.84 -29.18 -25.62
N LEU A 80 11.89 -28.45 -25.03
CA LEU A 80 10.49 -28.46 -25.45
C LEU A 80 10.10 -27.08 -25.96
N PHE A 81 9.62 -26.99 -27.20
CA PHE A 81 9.08 -25.78 -27.80
C PHE A 81 7.59 -25.94 -28.10
N THR A 82 6.81 -24.89 -27.83
CA THR A 82 5.39 -24.80 -28.15
C THR A 82 5.01 -23.34 -28.41
N GLU A 83 3.75 -23.06 -28.71
CA GLU A 83 3.24 -21.71 -28.77
C GLU A 83 2.61 -21.26 -27.47
N ASN A 84 2.69 -19.97 -27.17
CA ASN A 84 1.90 -19.33 -26.13
C ASN A 84 0.47 -18.99 -26.63
N GLU A 85 -0.12 -19.93 -27.36
CA GLU A 85 -1.47 -19.81 -27.93
C GLU A 85 -2.49 -20.54 -27.05
N THR A 86 -3.72 -20.04 -27.00
CA THR A 86 -4.80 -20.65 -26.20
C THR A 86 -5.16 -22.01 -26.77
N ASN A 87 -5.42 -22.96 -25.87
CA ASN A 87 -5.99 -24.25 -26.24
C ASN A 87 -7.48 -24.09 -26.51
N GLU A 88 -7.83 -23.82 -27.76
CA GLU A 88 -9.20 -23.58 -28.21
C GLU A 88 -10.07 -24.83 -28.06
N GLU A 89 -9.49 -26.03 -28.22
CA GLU A 89 -10.23 -27.30 -28.06
C GLU A 89 -10.69 -27.47 -26.62
N ARG A 90 -9.78 -27.23 -25.67
CA ARG A 90 -10.08 -27.38 -24.24
C ARG A 90 -11.02 -26.29 -23.71
N ILE A 91 -10.84 -25.03 -24.12
CA ILE A 91 -11.55 -23.89 -23.54
C ILE A 91 -12.87 -23.61 -24.26
N PHE A 92 -12.88 -23.70 -25.58
CA PHE A 92 -14.02 -23.26 -26.41
C PHE A 92 -14.64 -24.38 -27.25
N ASN A 93 -14.13 -25.62 -27.14
CA ASN A 93 -14.57 -26.77 -27.91
C ASN A 93 -14.47 -26.52 -29.43
N ARG A 94 -13.36 -25.89 -29.86
CA ARG A 94 -13.06 -25.59 -31.27
C ARG A 94 -11.70 -26.17 -31.65
N PRO A 95 -11.50 -26.69 -32.88
CA PRO A 95 -10.21 -27.24 -33.28
C PRO A 95 -9.06 -26.26 -33.10
N ASN A 96 -7.92 -26.74 -32.60
CA ASN A 96 -6.72 -25.94 -32.50
C ASN A 96 -6.12 -25.72 -33.90
N ILE A 97 -5.54 -24.54 -34.15
CA ILE A 97 -4.82 -24.26 -35.40
C ILE A 97 -3.57 -25.15 -35.52
N SER A 98 -2.95 -25.44 -34.38
CA SER A 98 -1.75 -26.26 -34.24
C SER A 98 -1.85 -27.08 -32.95
N PRO A 99 -1.29 -28.31 -32.90
CA PRO A 99 -1.18 -29.06 -31.65
C PRO A 99 -0.23 -28.41 -30.62
N PHE A 100 0.62 -27.45 -31.05
CA PHE A 100 1.54 -26.73 -30.18
C PHE A 100 0.85 -25.58 -29.43
N VAL A 101 0.05 -25.91 -28.42
CA VAL A 101 -0.66 -24.95 -27.56
C VAL A 101 0.05 -24.73 -26.21
N LYS A 102 -0.39 -23.72 -25.43
CA LYS A 102 0.27 -23.27 -24.19
C LYS A 102 0.46 -24.37 -23.14
N ASP A 103 -0.44 -25.33 -23.08
CA ASP A 103 -0.49 -26.44 -22.13
C ASP A 103 0.09 -27.75 -22.69
N ALA A 104 0.55 -27.79 -23.95
CA ALA A 104 1.14 -28.99 -24.56
C ALA A 104 2.35 -29.52 -23.78
N ILE A 105 3.21 -28.62 -23.25
CA ILE A 105 4.35 -29.01 -22.41
C ILE A 105 3.89 -29.66 -21.10
N ASN A 106 2.84 -29.11 -20.47
CA ASN A 106 2.27 -29.67 -19.25
C ASN A 106 1.76 -31.10 -19.50
N ASP A 107 0.96 -31.26 -20.56
CA ASP A 107 0.33 -32.53 -20.88
C ASP A 107 1.37 -33.61 -21.22
N ALA A 108 2.45 -33.23 -21.93
CA ALA A 108 3.55 -34.15 -22.22
C ALA A 108 4.31 -34.59 -20.95
N VAL A 109 4.55 -33.67 -20.02
CA VAL A 109 5.27 -33.98 -18.77
C VAL A 109 4.43 -34.86 -17.86
N VAL A 110 3.13 -34.57 -17.71
CA VAL A 110 2.20 -35.34 -16.87
C VAL A 110 1.96 -36.73 -17.43
N ASN A 111 1.77 -36.86 -18.76
CA ASN A 111 1.52 -38.15 -19.40
C ASN A 111 2.79 -38.93 -19.77
N GLY A 112 3.96 -38.31 -19.67
CA GLY A 112 5.23 -38.92 -20.10
C GLY A 112 5.34 -39.15 -21.62
N ASN A 113 4.51 -38.47 -22.42
CA ASN A 113 4.51 -38.58 -23.88
C ASN A 113 5.08 -37.30 -24.52
N PHE A 114 6.22 -37.41 -25.19
CA PHE A 114 6.93 -36.28 -25.80
C PHE A 114 6.96 -36.33 -27.33
N ASP A 115 6.18 -37.21 -27.97
CA ASP A 115 6.24 -37.46 -29.41
C ASP A 115 5.96 -36.18 -30.22
N LEU A 116 5.04 -35.34 -29.72
CA LEU A 116 4.71 -34.04 -30.32
C LEU A 116 5.94 -33.12 -30.46
N PHE A 117 6.95 -33.24 -29.59
CA PHE A 117 8.10 -32.36 -29.52
C PHE A 117 9.34 -32.90 -30.25
N ALA A 118 9.29 -34.11 -30.82
CA ALA A 118 10.48 -34.80 -31.33
C ALA A 118 11.25 -34.03 -32.43
N HIS A 119 10.54 -33.20 -33.20
CA HIS A 119 11.08 -32.45 -34.34
C HIS A 119 10.76 -30.96 -34.30
N ASN A 120 10.35 -30.41 -33.14
CA ASN A 120 10.07 -28.99 -33.00
C ASN A 120 11.24 -28.26 -32.35
N ASP A 121 11.82 -27.29 -33.04
CA ASP A 121 12.98 -26.50 -32.61
C ASP A 121 12.69 -25.00 -32.47
N GLU A 122 11.43 -24.59 -32.62
CA GLU A 122 10.98 -23.22 -32.49
C GLU A 122 9.56 -23.07 -31.94
N GLY A 123 9.23 -21.85 -31.52
CA GLY A 123 7.89 -21.47 -31.07
C GLY A 123 7.92 -20.12 -30.35
N THR A 124 6.89 -19.82 -29.56
CA THR A 124 6.83 -18.62 -28.71
C THR A 124 6.92 -18.93 -27.22
N LYS A 125 7.07 -20.21 -26.86
CA LYS A 125 7.29 -20.71 -25.51
C LYS A 125 8.28 -21.88 -25.56
N CYS A 126 9.26 -21.88 -24.66
CA CYS A 126 10.30 -22.90 -24.58
C CYS A 126 10.62 -23.26 -23.11
N ALA A 127 10.88 -24.54 -22.86
CA ALA A 127 11.34 -25.03 -21.56
C ALA A 127 12.39 -26.15 -21.71
N PRO A 128 13.65 -25.94 -21.26
CA PRO A 128 14.56 -27.05 -20.98
C PRO A 128 14.05 -27.88 -19.79
N LEU A 129 13.84 -29.17 -20.00
CA LEU A 129 13.36 -30.12 -18.98
C LEU A 129 14.53 -30.75 -18.23
N TYR A 130 14.54 -30.59 -16.91
CA TYR A 130 15.48 -31.25 -16.01
C TYR A 130 14.73 -32.21 -15.08
N ARG A 131 14.88 -33.51 -15.31
CA ARG A 131 14.41 -34.55 -14.38
C ARG A 131 15.54 -34.99 -13.48
N ARG A 132 15.31 -34.99 -12.18
CA ARG A 132 16.28 -35.45 -11.17
C ARG A 132 15.57 -36.26 -10.10
N ARG A 133 16.28 -37.21 -9.51
CA ARG A 133 15.88 -37.83 -8.24
C ARG A 133 16.82 -37.28 -7.19
N ILE A 134 16.28 -36.51 -6.24
CA ILE A 134 17.07 -35.80 -5.23
C ILE A 134 17.05 -36.62 -3.95
N THR A 135 18.20 -37.04 -3.46
CA THR A 135 18.32 -37.77 -2.18
C THR A 135 17.80 -36.89 -1.03
N ALA A 136 17.35 -37.52 0.05
CA ALA A 136 16.95 -36.81 1.27
C ALA A 136 18.06 -35.86 1.75
N GLY A 137 17.70 -34.60 2.03
CA GLY A 137 18.63 -33.55 2.47
C GLY A 137 19.53 -32.94 1.37
N GLU A 138 19.58 -33.55 0.18
CA GLU A 138 20.39 -33.03 -0.93
C GLU A 138 19.69 -31.92 -1.71
N LYS A 139 20.46 -31.27 -2.59
CA LYS A 139 19.97 -30.25 -3.52
C LYS A 139 20.53 -30.46 -4.91
N ILE A 140 19.80 -29.98 -5.91
CA ILE A 140 20.31 -29.80 -7.26
C ILE A 140 20.46 -28.32 -7.58
N GLU A 141 21.32 -28.01 -8.53
CA GLU A 141 21.50 -26.66 -9.05
C GLU A 141 21.38 -26.69 -10.58
N ILE A 142 20.61 -25.75 -11.13
CA ILE A 142 20.44 -25.54 -12.56
C ILE A 142 20.85 -24.10 -12.87
N ARG A 143 21.71 -23.92 -13.88
CA ARG A 143 22.22 -22.62 -14.32
C ARG A 143 21.71 -22.26 -15.72
N LEU A 144 21.29 -21.02 -15.88
CA LEU A 144 20.95 -20.40 -17.15
C LEU A 144 21.55 -18.98 -17.23
N ARG A 145 21.70 -18.44 -18.44
CA ARG A 145 22.15 -17.07 -18.67
C ARG A 145 21.38 -16.45 -19.82
N LEU A 146 20.71 -15.33 -19.57
CA LEU A 146 19.98 -14.55 -20.57
C LEU A 146 20.81 -13.31 -20.90
N CYS A 147 21.30 -13.19 -22.14
CA CYS A 147 22.13 -12.06 -22.54
C CYS A 147 21.99 -11.73 -24.03
N ARG A 148 22.52 -10.57 -24.45
CA ARG A 148 22.59 -10.20 -25.87
C ARG A 148 23.78 -10.81 -26.63
N ASN A 149 24.79 -11.31 -25.92
CA ASN A 149 25.97 -11.88 -26.55
C ASN A 149 25.67 -13.28 -27.15
N LYS A 150 25.79 -13.41 -28.48
CA LYS A 150 25.58 -14.67 -29.23
C LYS A 150 26.72 -15.66 -29.10
N ASP A 151 27.94 -15.19 -28.81
CA ASP A 151 29.17 -15.95 -29.03
C ASP A 151 29.86 -16.35 -27.71
N LEU A 152 29.08 -16.60 -26.64
CA LEU A 152 29.65 -17.09 -25.39
C LEU A 152 30.13 -18.54 -25.54
N THR A 153 31.43 -18.77 -25.37
CA THR A 153 32.04 -20.09 -25.45
C THR A 153 31.96 -20.88 -24.14
N ALA A 154 31.88 -20.18 -23.00
CA ALA A 154 31.80 -20.78 -21.67
C ALA A 154 30.78 -20.03 -20.78
N PRO A 155 29.46 -20.13 -21.05
CA PRO A 155 28.44 -19.34 -20.35
C PRO A 155 28.34 -19.63 -18.84
N PHE A 156 28.87 -20.78 -18.38
CA PHE A 156 28.81 -21.26 -16.99
C PHE A 156 30.20 -21.48 -16.37
N SER A 157 31.21 -20.75 -16.85
CA SER A 157 32.57 -20.78 -16.32
C SER A 157 32.63 -20.36 -14.83
N PRO A 158 33.79 -20.51 -14.14
CA PRO A 158 33.92 -20.11 -12.73
C PRO A 158 33.50 -18.65 -12.44
N GLU A 159 33.62 -17.76 -13.42
CA GLU A 159 33.15 -16.37 -13.36
C GLU A 159 31.64 -16.29 -13.05
N PHE A 160 30.82 -17.24 -13.52
CA PHE A 160 29.39 -17.29 -13.19
C PHE A 160 29.17 -17.31 -11.67
N THR A 161 29.90 -18.18 -10.98
CA THR A 161 29.81 -18.31 -9.52
C THR A 161 30.39 -17.07 -8.84
N ALA A 162 31.52 -16.56 -9.32
CA ALA A 162 32.14 -15.36 -8.77
C ALA A 162 31.21 -14.14 -8.87
N THR A 163 30.53 -13.94 -9.99
CA THR A 163 29.53 -12.88 -10.17
C THR A 163 28.35 -13.07 -9.21
N PHE A 164 27.86 -14.30 -9.00
CA PHE A 164 26.81 -14.54 -8.02
C PHE A 164 27.25 -14.15 -6.60
N THR A 165 28.43 -14.59 -6.18
CA THR A 165 28.99 -14.22 -4.87
C THR A 165 29.14 -12.70 -4.73
N SER A 166 29.68 -12.03 -5.75
CA SER A 166 29.81 -10.57 -5.78
C SER A 166 28.47 -9.85 -5.69
N ARG A 167 27.44 -10.27 -6.44
CA ARG A 167 26.10 -9.67 -6.34
C ARG A 167 25.40 -9.96 -5.01
N GLN A 168 25.71 -11.08 -4.35
CA GLN A 168 25.22 -11.34 -2.99
C GLN A 168 25.89 -10.40 -1.98
N GLN A 169 27.21 -10.24 -2.05
CA GLN A 169 27.94 -9.31 -1.18
C GLN A 169 27.48 -7.86 -1.38
N GLU A 170 27.31 -7.41 -2.63
CA GLU A 170 26.80 -6.07 -2.91
C GLU A 170 25.39 -5.85 -2.35
N ALA A 171 24.54 -6.89 -2.37
CA ALA A 171 23.23 -6.80 -1.73
C ALA A 171 23.36 -6.70 -0.21
N ASP A 172 24.27 -7.46 0.41
CA ASP A 172 24.56 -7.37 1.85
C ASP A 172 25.07 -5.96 2.22
N ASP A 173 26.06 -5.44 1.47
CA ASP A 173 26.63 -4.10 1.65
C ASP A 173 25.57 -3.00 1.49
N PHE A 174 24.71 -3.13 0.47
CA PHE A 174 23.60 -2.20 0.24
C PHE A 174 22.63 -2.15 1.42
N TYR A 175 22.29 -3.29 2.03
CA TYR A 175 21.37 -3.29 3.18
C TYR A 175 22.04 -2.90 4.49
N GLN A 176 23.35 -3.10 4.62
CA GLN A 176 24.11 -2.72 5.81
C GLN A 176 24.02 -1.23 6.12
N GLN A 177 23.90 -0.37 5.10
CA GLN A 177 23.79 1.08 5.30
C GLN A 177 22.53 1.52 6.09
N PHE A 178 21.49 0.69 6.15
CA PHE A 178 20.25 0.98 6.87
C PHE A 178 20.28 0.50 8.33
N GLN A 179 21.30 -0.26 8.72
CA GLN A 179 21.48 -0.76 10.08
C GLN A 179 22.13 0.34 10.92
N THR A 180 21.31 1.07 11.68
CA THR A 180 21.79 2.07 12.63
C THR A 180 22.54 1.42 13.80
N ASN A 181 23.44 2.17 14.44
CA ASN A 181 24.22 1.66 15.58
C ASN A 181 23.29 1.19 16.72
N GLY A 182 23.32 -0.10 17.04
CA GLY A 182 22.52 -0.69 18.13
C GLY A 182 21.32 -1.54 17.69
N LEU A 183 21.08 -1.68 16.38
CA LEU A 183 20.03 -2.57 15.87
C LEU A 183 20.41 -4.04 16.11
N SER A 184 19.49 -4.83 16.68
CA SER A 184 19.69 -6.28 16.82
C SER A 184 19.65 -6.98 15.45
N GLN A 185 20.32 -8.14 15.34
CA GLN A 185 20.31 -8.92 14.10
C GLN A 185 18.88 -9.28 13.65
N ASP A 186 18.01 -9.64 14.60
CA ASP A 186 16.61 -9.97 14.31
C ASP A 186 15.86 -8.79 13.68
N ARG A 187 16.03 -7.56 14.20
CA ARG A 187 15.42 -6.38 13.61
C ARG A 187 16.03 -6.01 12.26
N ALA A 188 17.34 -6.20 12.08
CA ALA A 188 17.99 -6.01 10.79
C ALA A 188 17.43 -7.00 9.73
N ASP A 189 17.18 -8.24 10.12
CA ASP A 189 16.59 -9.26 9.25
C ASP A 189 15.12 -8.93 8.91
N ILE A 190 14.34 -8.43 9.88
CA ILE A 190 12.96 -7.95 9.65
C ILE A 190 12.97 -6.80 8.64
N GLN A 191 13.81 -5.79 8.85
CA GLN A 191 13.91 -4.62 7.97
C GLN A 191 14.31 -5.03 6.55
N ARG A 192 15.32 -5.90 6.42
CA ARG A 192 15.78 -6.40 5.11
C ARG A 192 14.69 -7.16 4.37
N GLN A 193 13.96 -8.05 5.06
CA GLN A 193 12.88 -8.82 4.44
C GLN A 193 11.71 -7.92 4.01
N ALA A 194 11.37 -6.90 4.80
CA ALA A 194 10.37 -5.90 4.42
C ALA A 194 10.78 -5.14 3.16
N PHE A 195 12.02 -4.63 3.09
CA PHE A 195 12.54 -3.97 1.89
C PHE A 195 12.58 -4.90 0.68
N ALA A 196 13.03 -6.14 0.85
CA ALA A 196 13.05 -7.14 -0.23
C ALA A 196 11.64 -7.41 -0.76
N GLY A 197 10.65 -7.52 0.15
CA GLY A 197 9.24 -7.64 -0.19
C GLY A 197 8.72 -6.47 -1.03
N MET A 198 8.97 -5.23 -0.60
CA MET A 198 8.58 -4.02 -1.35
C MET A 198 9.14 -3.99 -2.78
N LEU A 199 10.38 -4.50 -2.98
CA LEU A 199 10.98 -4.60 -4.31
C LEU A 199 10.38 -5.76 -5.11
N TRP A 200 10.04 -6.86 -4.45
CA TRP A 200 9.50 -8.06 -5.09
C TRP A 200 8.03 -7.90 -5.50
N THR A 201 7.25 -7.09 -4.79
CA THR A 201 5.83 -6.80 -5.09
C THR A 201 5.62 -5.84 -6.26
N LYS A 202 6.70 -5.26 -6.81
CA LYS A 202 6.62 -4.50 -8.07
C LYS A 202 6.16 -5.41 -9.21
N GLN A 203 5.15 -4.99 -9.96
CA GLN A 203 4.59 -5.75 -11.10
C GLN A 203 4.37 -4.85 -12.31
N HIS A 204 4.60 -5.40 -13.50
CA HIS A 204 4.14 -4.75 -14.73
C HIS A 204 2.63 -4.95 -14.87
N TYR A 205 1.89 -3.85 -14.85
CA TYR A 205 0.44 -3.84 -14.92
C TYR A 205 -0.03 -3.15 -16.20
N HIS A 206 -0.74 -3.89 -17.06
CA HIS A 206 -1.26 -3.37 -18.33
C HIS A 206 -2.77 -3.55 -18.39
N TYR A 207 -3.49 -2.44 -18.33
CA TYR A 207 -4.95 -2.42 -18.44
C TYR A 207 -5.41 -1.11 -19.08
N ASP A 208 -5.90 -1.20 -20.31
CA ASP A 208 -6.51 -0.12 -21.08
C ASP A 208 -8.02 -0.32 -21.07
N VAL A 209 -8.74 0.63 -20.44
CA VAL A 209 -10.20 0.53 -20.28
C VAL A 209 -10.91 0.65 -21.62
N ASP A 210 -10.48 1.54 -22.51
CA ASP A 210 -11.15 1.72 -23.80
C ASP A 210 -10.97 0.47 -24.67
N LEU A 211 -9.76 -0.09 -24.70
CA LEU A 211 -9.49 -1.35 -25.37
C LEU A 211 -10.32 -2.50 -24.78
N TRP A 212 -10.43 -2.60 -23.45
CA TRP A 212 -11.23 -3.63 -22.79
C TRP A 212 -12.72 -3.57 -23.17
N LEU A 213 -13.28 -2.36 -23.23
CA LEU A 213 -14.69 -2.13 -23.58
C LEU A 213 -14.97 -2.44 -25.06
N ASN A 214 -14.03 -2.14 -25.96
CA ASN A 214 -14.20 -2.30 -27.41
C ASN A 214 -13.74 -3.67 -27.93
N GLY A 215 -12.86 -4.36 -27.20
CA GLY A 215 -12.29 -5.66 -27.56
C GLY A 215 -10.99 -5.55 -28.35
N ASP A 216 -10.24 -6.66 -28.37
CA ASP A 216 -8.98 -6.75 -29.09
C ASP A 216 -9.20 -6.83 -30.61
N PRO A 217 -8.36 -6.16 -31.44
CA PRO A 217 -8.55 -6.10 -32.90
C PRO A 217 -8.58 -7.46 -33.61
N GLY A 218 -7.84 -8.44 -33.09
CA GLY A 218 -7.76 -9.80 -33.65
C GLY A 218 -8.83 -10.77 -33.14
N MET A 219 -9.72 -10.33 -32.24
CA MET A 219 -10.70 -11.20 -31.58
C MET A 219 -12.14 -10.82 -31.97
N PRO A 220 -13.13 -11.72 -31.76
CA PRO A 220 -14.53 -11.36 -31.92
C PRO A 220 -14.91 -10.17 -31.03
N PRO A 221 -15.81 -9.28 -31.48
CA PRO A 221 -16.26 -8.15 -30.68
C PRO A 221 -16.91 -8.63 -29.38
N PRO A 222 -16.72 -7.91 -28.27
CA PRO A 222 -17.30 -8.29 -26.99
C PRO A 222 -18.83 -8.11 -26.98
N PRO A 223 -19.56 -8.78 -26.06
CA PRO A 223 -20.99 -8.56 -25.89
C PRO A 223 -21.31 -7.08 -25.60
N LEU A 224 -22.44 -6.59 -26.12
CA LEU A 224 -22.82 -5.17 -25.98
C LEU A 224 -22.91 -4.71 -24.52
N GLN A 225 -23.32 -5.60 -23.60
CA GLN A 225 -23.41 -5.32 -22.17
C GLN A 225 -22.06 -4.92 -21.55
N ARG A 226 -20.92 -5.30 -22.15
CA ARG A 226 -19.60 -4.90 -21.66
C ARG A 226 -19.42 -3.38 -21.64
N LYS A 227 -20.06 -2.65 -22.55
CA LYS A 227 -19.97 -1.19 -22.65
C LYS A 227 -20.53 -0.44 -21.43
N GLU A 228 -21.34 -1.11 -20.62
CA GLU A 228 -21.97 -0.57 -19.40
C GLU A 228 -21.43 -1.26 -18.13
N GLY A 229 -20.47 -2.18 -18.28
CA GLY A 229 -19.93 -2.95 -17.17
C GLY A 229 -18.95 -2.16 -16.30
N ARG A 230 -18.17 -2.92 -15.51
CA ARG A 230 -17.12 -2.43 -14.62
C ARG A 230 -16.28 -1.32 -15.27
N ASN A 231 -16.13 -0.20 -14.56
CA ASN A 231 -15.30 0.94 -14.94
C ASN A 231 -15.60 1.55 -16.32
N SER A 232 -16.79 1.32 -16.90
CA SER A 232 -17.16 1.84 -18.23
C SER A 232 -17.11 3.36 -18.38
N THR A 233 -17.10 4.10 -17.27
CA THR A 233 -16.95 5.57 -17.23
C THR A 233 -15.50 6.04 -17.24
N TRP A 234 -14.52 5.15 -17.02
CA TRP A 234 -13.09 5.47 -16.92
C TRP A 234 -12.34 5.28 -18.25
N ARG A 235 -12.93 5.76 -19.35
CA ARG A 235 -12.40 5.50 -20.71
C ARG A 235 -11.00 6.05 -20.97
N THR A 236 -10.55 7.03 -20.19
CA THR A 236 -9.21 7.62 -20.32
C THR A 236 -8.14 6.85 -19.56
N LEU A 237 -8.52 5.86 -18.74
CA LEU A 237 -7.59 5.14 -17.89
C LEU A 237 -6.85 4.07 -18.69
N ASN A 238 -5.53 4.22 -18.76
CA ASN A 238 -4.62 3.31 -19.46
C ASN A 238 -3.37 3.09 -18.61
N ASN A 239 -3.26 1.91 -18.01
CA ASN A 239 -2.08 1.52 -17.23
C ASN A 239 -1.11 0.77 -18.13
N GLN A 240 0.18 1.11 -18.12
CA GLN A 240 1.22 0.32 -18.80
C GLN A 240 2.58 0.50 -18.10
N ASP A 241 2.62 0.24 -16.80
CA ASP A 241 3.72 0.65 -15.94
C ASP A 241 4.14 -0.46 -14.97
N ILE A 242 5.34 -0.33 -14.42
CA ILE A 242 5.76 -1.10 -13.24
C ILE A 242 5.22 -0.39 -12.01
N ILE A 243 4.31 -1.04 -11.28
CA ILE A 243 3.61 -0.49 -10.13
C ILE A 243 3.92 -1.34 -8.88
N SER A 244 4.12 -0.69 -7.74
CA SER A 244 4.20 -1.39 -6.44
C SER A 244 2.80 -1.84 -6.01
N MET A 245 2.61 -3.15 -5.89
CA MET A 245 1.31 -3.75 -5.52
C MET A 245 1.20 -4.00 -4.01
N PRO A 246 -0.02 -4.03 -3.45
CA PRO A 246 -0.24 -4.37 -2.04
C PRO A 246 0.29 -5.77 -1.72
N ASP A 247 0.00 -6.73 -2.60
CA ASP A 247 0.42 -8.13 -2.51
C ASP A 247 0.71 -8.65 -3.93
N LYS A 248 1.73 -9.50 -4.10
CA LYS A 248 2.07 -10.00 -5.43
C LYS A 248 1.09 -11.06 -5.95
N TRP A 249 0.50 -11.83 -5.05
CA TRP A 249 -0.28 -13.03 -5.31
C TRP A 249 -1.77 -12.79 -5.15
N GLU A 250 -2.20 -12.27 -3.99
CA GLU A 250 -3.62 -12.15 -3.62
C GLU A 250 -4.23 -10.85 -4.16
N TYR A 251 -3.42 -9.79 -4.19
CA TYR A 251 -3.81 -8.47 -4.69
C TYR A 251 -2.91 -7.99 -5.85
N PRO A 252 -2.87 -8.71 -6.99
CA PRO A 252 -1.99 -8.38 -8.13
C PRO A 252 -2.48 -7.19 -8.96
N TRP A 253 -3.06 -6.20 -8.28
CA TRP A 253 -3.66 -4.99 -8.80
C TRP A 253 -3.38 -3.85 -7.81
N TYR A 254 -3.43 -2.59 -8.26
CA TYR A 254 -3.11 -1.47 -7.39
C TYR A 254 -4.35 -0.97 -6.64
N ALA A 255 -4.13 -0.49 -5.41
CA ALA A 255 -4.99 0.49 -4.77
C ALA A 255 -4.21 1.79 -4.57
N ALA A 256 -4.82 2.92 -4.92
CA ALA A 256 -4.12 4.20 -4.86
C ALA A 256 -3.73 4.61 -3.44
N TRP A 257 -4.58 4.32 -2.44
CA TRP A 257 -4.27 4.64 -1.05
C TRP A 257 -3.20 3.71 -0.45
N ASP A 258 -3.18 2.42 -0.78
CA ASP A 258 -2.09 1.50 -0.43
C ASP A 258 -0.74 2.00 -0.94
N LEU A 259 -0.68 2.45 -2.20
CA LEU A 259 0.56 2.94 -2.82
C LEU A 259 1.20 4.07 -2.00
N ALA A 260 0.39 4.97 -1.43
CA ALA A 260 0.89 6.04 -0.58
C ALA A 260 1.74 5.51 0.60
N PHE A 261 1.33 4.39 1.20
CA PHE A 261 2.09 3.72 2.26
C PHE A 261 3.30 2.95 1.70
N HIS A 262 3.18 2.32 0.52
CA HIS A 262 4.29 1.63 -0.15
C HIS A 262 5.47 2.57 -0.38
N CYS A 263 5.16 3.81 -0.76
CA CYS A 263 6.14 4.82 -1.08
C CYS A 263 7.05 5.20 0.10
N ILE A 264 6.60 5.02 1.34
CA ILE A 264 7.40 5.39 2.52
C ILE A 264 8.67 4.54 2.66
N PRO A 265 8.60 3.19 2.78
CA PRO A 265 9.81 2.37 2.78
C PRO A 265 10.55 2.40 1.43
N LEU A 266 9.85 2.57 0.31
CA LEU A 266 10.50 2.66 -1.00
C LEU A 266 11.35 3.92 -1.16
N ALA A 267 10.99 5.05 -0.53
CA ALA A 267 11.81 6.26 -0.54
C ALA A 267 13.18 6.06 0.14
N LEU A 268 13.28 5.12 1.08
CA LEU A 268 14.56 4.71 1.67
C LEU A 268 15.42 3.89 0.69
N LEU A 269 14.83 3.27 -0.32
CA LEU A 269 15.57 2.45 -1.29
C LEU A 269 15.86 3.22 -2.59
N ASP A 270 14.84 3.88 -3.13
CA ASP A 270 14.84 4.50 -4.46
C ASP A 270 13.82 5.67 -4.47
N PRO A 271 14.22 6.88 -4.05
CA PRO A 271 13.34 8.04 -4.00
C PRO A 271 12.85 8.47 -5.40
N ASP A 272 13.62 8.22 -6.47
CA ASP A 272 13.23 8.57 -7.83
C ASP A 272 12.11 7.67 -8.34
N PHE A 273 12.23 6.34 -8.18
CA PHE A 273 11.13 5.41 -8.45
C PHE A 273 9.88 5.81 -7.65
N THR A 274 10.07 6.13 -6.38
CA THR A 274 8.97 6.47 -5.46
C THR A 274 8.21 7.73 -5.90
N LYS A 275 8.93 8.81 -6.23
CA LYS A 275 8.34 10.04 -6.78
C LYS A 275 7.58 9.77 -8.09
N HIS A 276 8.10 8.91 -8.96
CA HIS A 276 7.40 8.49 -10.17
C HIS A 276 6.11 7.71 -9.88
N GLN A 277 6.08 6.82 -8.90
CA GLN A 277 4.87 6.10 -8.50
C GLN A 277 3.77 7.06 -8.02
N LEU A 278 4.11 8.07 -7.21
CA LEU A 278 3.13 9.06 -6.74
C LEU A 278 2.63 9.95 -7.88
N ILE A 279 3.50 10.36 -8.81
CA ILE A 279 3.09 11.11 -10.00
C ILE A 279 2.19 10.26 -10.91
N LEU A 280 2.41 8.95 -10.98
CA LEU A 280 1.70 8.05 -11.91
C LEU A 280 0.18 8.22 -11.82
N PHE A 281 -0.38 8.13 -10.61
CA PHE A 281 -1.82 8.28 -10.37
C PHE A 281 -2.35 9.70 -10.60
N LEU A 282 -1.47 10.68 -10.72
CA LEU A 282 -1.79 12.07 -11.01
C LEU A 282 -1.73 12.40 -12.52
N ARG A 283 -1.34 11.44 -13.36
CA ARG A 283 -1.27 11.60 -14.82
C ARG A 283 -2.65 11.62 -15.46
N GLU A 284 -2.72 12.23 -16.63
CA GLU A 284 -3.93 12.46 -17.42
C GLU A 284 -4.60 11.15 -17.88
N TRP A 285 -3.84 10.07 -17.98
CA TRP A 285 -4.30 8.74 -18.36
C TRP A 285 -4.49 7.80 -17.15
N TYR A 286 -4.39 8.32 -15.91
CA TYR A 286 -4.73 7.60 -14.67
C TYR A 286 -5.84 8.32 -13.90
N MET A 287 -5.67 9.62 -13.64
CA MET A 287 -6.65 10.45 -12.99
C MET A 287 -7.85 10.68 -13.91
N HIS A 288 -9.07 10.52 -13.39
CA HIS A 288 -10.27 10.84 -14.14
C HIS A 288 -10.30 12.35 -14.46
N PRO A 289 -10.81 12.79 -15.63
CA PRO A 289 -10.83 14.21 -16.02
C PRO A 289 -11.55 15.16 -15.05
N ASN A 290 -12.35 14.64 -14.11
CA ASN A 290 -13.01 15.43 -13.06
C ASN A 290 -12.13 15.65 -11.82
N GLY A 291 -10.91 15.10 -11.78
CA GLY A 291 -9.99 15.16 -10.65
C GLY A 291 -9.94 13.93 -9.76
N GLN A 292 -10.80 12.93 -9.95
CA GLN A 292 -10.83 11.73 -9.11
C GLN A 292 -9.61 10.82 -9.37
N LEU A 293 -8.98 10.31 -8.31
CA LEU A 293 -7.98 9.25 -8.40
C LEU A 293 -8.68 7.89 -8.50
N PRO A 294 -8.16 6.93 -9.29
CA PRO A 294 -8.73 5.60 -9.36
C PRO A 294 -8.53 4.87 -8.03
N ALA A 295 -9.60 4.33 -7.45
CA ALA A 295 -9.50 3.57 -6.20
C ALA A 295 -8.72 2.26 -6.37
N TYR A 296 -9.34 1.27 -7.03
CA TYR A 296 -8.78 -0.07 -7.30
C TYR A 296 -9.48 -0.74 -8.48
N GLU A 297 -8.90 -1.82 -9.00
CA GLU A 297 -9.27 -2.43 -10.29
C GLU A 297 -10.77 -2.75 -10.46
N TRP A 298 -11.48 -3.22 -9.43
CA TRP A 298 -12.89 -3.60 -9.61
C TRP A 298 -13.88 -2.43 -9.56
N LYS A 299 -13.47 -1.25 -9.07
CA LYS A 299 -14.35 -0.07 -8.98
C LYS A 299 -13.53 1.22 -8.84
N PHE A 300 -13.00 1.73 -9.94
CA PHE A 300 -12.18 2.95 -9.93
C PHE A 300 -12.90 4.18 -9.38
N SER A 301 -14.23 4.23 -9.51
CA SER A 301 -15.07 5.31 -8.97
C SER A 301 -15.30 5.25 -7.47
N ASP A 302 -14.84 4.22 -6.77
CA ASP A 302 -14.89 4.21 -5.31
C ASP A 302 -14.00 5.29 -4.71
N VAL A 303 -14.20 5.49 -3.41
CA VAL A 303 -13.52 6.51 -2.63
C VAL A 303 -12.52 5.80 -1.72
N ASN A 304 -11.32 6.34 -1.60
CA ASN A 304 -10.34 5.88 -0.62
C ASN A 304 -9.86 7.07 0.22
N PRO A 305 -9.24 6.83 1.38
CA PRO A 305 -8.59 7.89 2.14
C PRO A 305 -7.64 8.72 1.26
N PRO A 306 -7.75 10.07 1.23
CA PRO A 306 -6.94 10.97 0.42
C PRO A 306 -5.53 11.19 1.00
N VAL A 307 -4.80 10.11 1.26
CA VAL A 307 -3.45 10.13 1.86
C VAL A 307 -2.33 10.46 0.85
N HIS A 308 -2.66 10.66 -0.42
CA HIS A 308 -1.66 10.84 -1.49
C HIS A 308 -0.79 12.10 -1.31
N ALA A 309 -1.40 13.22 -0.86
CA ALA A 309 -0.66 14.46 -0.59
C ALA A 309 0.31 14.32 0.58
N TRP A 310 -0.09 13.58 1.61
CA TRP A 310 0.79 13.23 2.73
C TRP A 310 1.98 12.43 2.25
N ALA A 311 1.76 11.37 1.47
CA ALA A 311 2.86 10.56 0.96
C ALA A 311 3.81 11.37 0.08
N CYS A 312 3.31 12.28 -0.76
CA CYS A 312 4.17 13.20 -1.51
C CYS A 312 5.07 14.03 -0.61
N MET A 313 4.52 14.62 0.45
CA MET A 313 5.30 15.45 1.36
C MET A 313 6.30 14.62 2.19
N GLU A 314 5.92 13.43 2.63
CA GLU A 314 6.83 12.54 3.36
C GLU A 314 7.97 12.01 2.48
N VAL A 315 7.69 11.61 1.25
CA VAL A 315 8.74 11.19 0.30
C VAL A 315 9.69 12.34 0.00
N TYR A 316 9.18 13.57 -0.16
CA TYR A 316 10.00 14.76 -0.30
C TYR A 316 10.90 14.99 0.92
N LYS A 317 10.37 14.87 2.15
CA LYS A 317 11.13 15.02 3.39
C LYS A 317 12.24 13.96 3.50
N ILE A 318 11.92 12.70 3.24
CA ILE A 318 12.87 11.58 3.25
C ILE A 318 13.99 11.82 2.23
N ASP A 319 13.65 12.19 1.00
CA ASP A 319 14.63 12.46 -0.05
C ASP A 319 15.53 13.67 0.30
N LYS A 320 14.93 14.75 0.82
CA LYS A 320 15.64 15.96 1.27
C LYS A 320 16.61 15.66 2.41
N GLU A 321 16.21 14.84 3.39
CA GLU A 321 17.08 14.43 4.50
C GLU A 321 18.30 13.63 4.01
N ARG A 322 18.09 12.72 3.06
CA ARG A 322 19.16 11.84 2.55
C ARG A 322 20.12 12.54 1.60
N THR A 323 19.62 13.43 0.76
CA THR A 323 20.42 14.11 -0.28
C THR A 323 20.90 15.50 0.16
N GLY A 324 20.33 16.04 1.23
CA GLY A 324 20.52 17.43 1.67
C GLY A 324 19.80 18.46 0.79
N LYS A 325 19.04 18.04 -0.23
CA LYS A 325 18.37 18.95 -1.19
C LYS A 325 16.92 18.52 -1.44
N GLY A 326 16.00 19.45 -1.25
CA GLY A 326 14.59 19.23 -1.57
C GLY A 326 14.29 19.33 -3.07
N ASP A 327 13.48 18.41 -3.57
CA ASP A 327 12.94 18.41 -4.95
C ASP A 327 11.66 19.27 -5.05
N ILE A 328 11.83 20.58 -5.21
CA ILE A 328 10.70 21.52 -5.29
C ILE A 328 9.89 21.34 -6.59
N ASP A 329 10.52 20.90 -7.67
CA ASP A 329 9.82 20.65 -8.94
C ASP A 329 8.86 19.47 -8.81
N PHE A 330 9.23 18.43 -8.07
CA PHE A 330 8.32 17.36 -7.69
C PHE A 330 7.10 17.91 -6.91
N LEU A 331 7.33 18.74 -5.89
CA LEU A 331 6.23 19.35 -5.11
C LEU A 331 5.30 20.20 -5.98
N LYS A 332 5.85 21.06 -6.85
CA LYS A 332 5.04 21.88 -7.77
C LYS A 332 4.18 21.02 -8.71
N ARG A 333 4.73 19.92 -9.24
CA ARG A 333 4.00 18.99 -10.13
C ARG A 333 2.84 18.31 -9.41
N VAL A 334 3.09 17.74 -8.22
CA VAL A 334 2.04 17.03 -7.49
C VAL A 334 1.00 18.00 -6.95
N PHE A 335 1.40 19.19 -6.49
CA PHE A 335 0.51 20.20 -5.93
C PHE A 335 -0.61 20.60 -6.92
N GLN A 336 -0.27 20.87 -8.17
CA GLN A 336 -1.28 21.27 -9.17
C GLN A 336 -2.32 20.18 -9.42
N LYS A 337 -1.90 18.92 -9.50
CA LYS A 337 -2.80 17.78 -9.72
C LYS A 337 -3.63 17.45 -8.49
N LEU A 338 -3.01 17.53 -7.32
CA LEU A 338 -3.69 17.36 -6.04
C LEU A 338 -4.66 18.52 -5.75
N LEU A 339 -4.42 19.74 -6.24
CA LEU A 339 -5.40 20.82 -6.13
C LEU A 339 -6.71 20.50 -6.90
N ILE A 340 -6.59 19.86 -8.06
CA ILE A 340 -7.75 19.39 -8.84
C ILE A 340 -8.49 18.28 -8.06
N ASN A 341 -7.74 17.31 -7.51
CA ASN A 341 -8.34 16.25 -6.69
C ASN A 341 -9.00 16.79 -5.41
N PHE A 342 -8.35 17.70 -4.69
CA PHE A 342 -8.93 18.38 -3.53
C PHE A 342 -10.25 19.09 -3.89
N THR A 343 -10.28 19.77 -5.04
CA THR A 343 -11.48 20.46 -5.53
C THR A 343 -12.59 19.47 -5.88
N TRP A 344 -12.25 18.30 -6.44
CA TRP A 344 -13.21 17.21 -6.64
C TRP A 344 -13.82 16.75 -5.32
N TRP A 345 -13.01 16.56 -4.28
CA TRP A 345 -13.49 16.17 -2.95
C TRP A 345 -14.47 17.18 -2.37
N VAL A 346 -14.10 18.46 -2.33
CA VAL A 346 -14.97 19.54 -1.83
C VAL A 346 -16.29 19.57 -2.60
N ASN A 347 -16.28 19.46 -3.92
CA ASN A 347 -17.50 19.59 -4.72
C ASN A 347 -18.37 18.32 -4.77
N ARG A 348 -17.82 17.14 -4.43
CA ARG A 348 -18.53 15.86 -4.60
C ARG A 348 -18.80 15.13 -3.30
N LYS A 349 -18.12 15.50 -2.22
CA LYS A 349 -18.16 14.81 -0.93
C LYS A 349 -18.49 15.72 0.24
N ASP A 350 -18.82 16.99 0.00
CA ASP A 350 -19.46 17.90 0.97
C ASP A 350 -20.83 18.28 0.40
N HIS A 351 -21.82 17.40 0.54
CA HIS A 351 -23.13 17.55 -0.11
C HIS A 351 -23.87 18.81 0.33
N ASN A 352 -23.71 19.16 1.62
CA ASN A 352 -24.40 20.26 2.27
C ASN A 352 -23.60 21.57 2.27
N GLU A 353 -22.43 21.60 1.63
CA GLU A 353 -21.50 22.75 1.58
C GLU A 353 -21.17 23.30 2.98
N ASN A 354 -21.08 22.42 3.97
CA ASN A 354 -20.96 22.76 5.38
C ASN A 354 -19.61 22.32 5.98
N ASN A 355 -18.67 21.87 5.13
CA ASN A 355 -17.35 21.34 5.49
C ASN A 355 -17.40 20.07 6.36
N ILE A 356 -18.49 19.32 6.31
CA ILE A 356 -18.58 17.92 6.77
C ILE A 356 -18.58 17.03 5.54
N PHE A 357 -17.69 16.05 5.55
CA PHE A 357 -17.49 15.20 4.38
C PHE A 357 -18.19 13.85 4.51
N GLU A 358 -18.86 13.46 3.43
CA GLU A 358 -19.72 12.30 3.27
C GLU A 358 -19.09 11.39 2.19
N GLY A 359 -18.16 10.54 2.63
CA GLY A 359 -17.27 9.76 1.77
C GLY A 359 -17.84 8.43 1.28
N GLY A 360 -18.74 7.82 2.05
CA GLY A 360 -19.13 6.42 1.90
C GLY A 360 -18.01 5.48 2.37
N PHE A 361 -17.68 4.46 1.57
CA PHE A 361 -16.50 3.60 1.74
C PHE A 361 -15.22 4.45 1.77
N LEU A 362 -14.58 4.57 2.93
CA LEU A 362 -13.31 5.29 3.13
C LEU A 362 -12.19 4.32 3.53
N GLY A 363 -12.12 3.16 2.86
CA GLY A 363 -11.09 2.14 3.09
C GLY A 363 -11.21 1.34 4.39
N LEU A 364 -12.23 1.61 5.21
CA LEU A 364 -12.53 0.88 6.44
C LEU A 364 -13.86 0.13 6.27
N ASP A 365 -13.79 -1.04 5.64
CA ASP A 365 -14.93 -1.75 5.01
C ASP A 365 -16.12 -1.95 5.96
N ASN A 366 -15.92 -2.74 7.01
CA ASN A 366 -16.96 -3.17 7.93
C ASN A 366 -16.89 -2.45 9.30
N ILE A 367 -16.12 -1.35 9.42
CA ILE A 367 -15.91 -0.67 10.72
C ILE A 367 -17.20 -0.08 11.31
N GLY A 368 -18.13 0.31 10.44
CA GLY A 368 -19.43 0.88 10.82
C GLY A 368 -20.45 -0.18 11.21
N ILE A 369 -21.58 0.26 11.76
CA ILE A 369 -22.72 -0.60 12.14
C ILE A 369 -23.56 -1.07 10.94
N PHE A 370 -23.45 -0.40 9.79
CA PHE A 370 -24.07 -0.75 8.51
C PHE A 370 -23.14 -0.38 7.33
N ASP A 371 -23.48 -0.82 6.11
CA ASP A 371 -22.76 -0.44 4.89
C ASP A 371 -22.86 1.08 4.65
N ARG A 372 -21.75 1.78 4.83
CA ARG A 372 -21.65 3.24 4.69
C ARG A 372 -21.77 3.72 3.24
N SER A 373 -21.69 2.82 2.27
CA SER A 373 -21.88 3.09 0.85
C SER A 373 -23.32 2.89 0.37
N ALA A 374 -24.15 2.26 1.20
CA ALA A 374 -25.56 2.08 0.93
C ALA A 374 -26.36 3.29 1.44
N PRO A 375 -27.61 3.49 0.97
CA PRO A 375 -28.51 4.46 1.57
C PRO A 375 -28.62 4.23 3.09
N VAL A 376 -28.49 5.30 3.86
CA VAL A 376 -28.56 5.24 5.32
C VAL A 376 -29.92 4.65 5.72
N PRO A 377 -29.96 3.66 6.63
CA PRO A 377 -31.21 3.14 7.15
C PRO A 377 -32.13 4.27 7.63
N GLY A 378 -33.37 4.28 7.16
CA GLY A 378 -34.34 5.32 7.47
C GLY A 378 -34.23 6.63 6.71
N GLY A 379 -33.32 6.72 5.73
CA GLY A 379 -33.28 7.80 4.75
C GLY A 379 -32.59 9.09 5.22
N GLY A 380 -31.79 9.03 6.29
CA GLY A 380 -30.96 10.15 6.75
C GLY A 380 -29.66 10.32 5.96
N ILE A 381 -28.83 11.26 6.39
CA ILE A 381 -27.48 11.52 5.88
C ILE A 381 -26.47 11.13 6.95
N LEU A 382 -25.42 10.38 6.56
CA LEU A 382 -24.34 9.99 7.47
C LEU A 382 -23.22 11.03 7.40
N GLU A 383 -23.08 11.82 8.46
CA GLU A 383 -21.94 12.69 8.67
C GLU A 383 -20.78 11.89 9.27
N GLN A 384 -19.69 11.78 8.50
CA GLN A 384 -18.56 10.90 8.84
C GLN A 384 -17.41 11.69 9.50
N ALA A 385 -17.05 11.32 10.72
CA ALA A 385 -15.93 11.93 11.45
C ALA A 385 -14.59 11.61 10.79
N ASP A 386 -14.42 10.38 10.26
CA ASP A 386 -13.21 10.00 9.52
C ASP A 386 -13.10 10.73 8.18
N GLY A 387 -14.17 10.79 7.39
CA GLY A 387 -14.20 11.54 6.12
C GLY A 387 -13.80 13.01 6.30
N THR A 388 -14.35 13.65 7.32
CA THR A 388 -14.03 15.04 7.66
C THR A 388 -12.57 15.18 8.13
N SER A 389 -12.09 14.22 8.94
CA SER A 389 -10.70 14.20 9.42
C SER A 389 -9.69 14.01 8.29
N TRP A 390 -10.00 13.14 7.34
CA TRP A 390 -9.17 12.91 6.16
C TRP A 390 -9.04 14.16 5.30
N MET A 391 -10.13 14.90 5.11
CA MET A 391 -10.09 16.15 4.35
C MET A 391 -9.39 17.28 5.11
N ALA A 392 -9.50 17.32 6.43
CA ALA A 392 -8.70 18.22 7.25
C ALA A 392 -7.19 17.91 7.11
N MET A 393 -6.81 16.63 7.17
CA MET A 393 -5.43 16.17 6.96
C MET A 393 -4.95 16.53 5.55
N TYR A 394 -5.74 16.24 4.51
CA TYR A 394 -5.41 16.62 3.13
C TYR A 394 -5.22 18.14 2.98
N CYS A 395 -6.08 18.93 3.62
CA CYS A 395 -5.97 20.39 3.64
C CYS A 395 -4.63 20.84 4.26
N LEU A 396 -4.23 20.27 5.40
CA LEU A 396 -2.94 20.57 6.04
C LEU A 396 -1.74 20.10 5.22
N ASN A 397 -1.82 18.93 4.57
CA ASN A 397 -0.75 18.45 3.69
C ASN A 397 -0.55 19.41 2.50
N MET A 398 -1.64 19.91 1.92
CA MET A 398 -1.56 20.89 0.83
C MET A 398 -1.03 22.24 1.33
N LEU A 399 -1.39 22.66 2.54
CA LEU A 399 -0.80 23.84 3.19
C LEU A 399 0.72 23.66 3.37
N GLU A 400 1.17 22.52 3.89
CA GLU A 400 2.58 22.24 4.12
C GLU A 400 3.38 22.25 2.81
N ILE A 401 2.86 21.60 1.76
CA ILE A 401 3.46 21.63 0.42
C ILE A 401 3.51 23.07 -0.13
N ALA A 402 2.42 23.85 0.02
CA ALA A 402 2.38 25.23 -0.45
C ALA A 402 3.41 26.12 0.27
N LEU A 403 3.55 25.97 1.59
CA LEU A 403 4.54 26.71 2.38
C LEU A 403 5.96 26.33 1.99
N GLU A 404 6.26 25.04 1.82
CA GLU A 404 7.59 24.59 1.38
C GLU A 404 7.94 25.13 -0.02
N ILE A 405 6.99 25.14 -0.96
CA ILE A 405 7.18 25.76 -2.27
C ILE A 405 7.35 27.29 -2.13
N ALA A 406 6.58 27.94 -1.24
CA ALA A 406 6.59 29.39 -1.07
C ALA A 406 7.95 29.95 -0.62
N ILE A 407 8.73 29.15 0.13
CA ILE A 407 10.12 29.49 0.48
C ILE A 407 10.99 29.72 -0.76
N HIS A 408 10.65 29.11 -1.88
CA HIS A 408 11.36 29.23 -3.16
C HIS A 408 10.61 30.03 -4.22
N ASP A 409 9.28 30.15 -4.10
CA ASP A 409 8.40 30.80 -5.06
C ASP A 409 7.23 31.47 -4.33
N ILE A 410 7.39 32.76 -4.04
CA ILE A 410 6.47 33.55 -3.21
C ILE A 410 5.01 33.55 -3.71
N THR A 411 4.76 33.21 -4.98
CA THR A 411 3.40 33.12 -5.54
C THR A 411 2.54 32.06 -4.86
N PHE A 412 3.13 31.12 -4.11
CA PHE A 412 2.41 30.11 -3.35
C PHE A 412 1.89 30.59 -1.98
N GLU A 413 2.25 31.79 -1.50
CA GLU A 413 1.69 32.34 -0.25
C GLU A 413 0.17 32.52 -0.31
N ASP A 414 -0.36 32.86 -1.48
CA ASP A 414 -1.80 33.03 -1.72
C ASP A 414 -2.56 31.71 -1.52
N VAL A 415 -2.07 30.64 -2.14
CA VAL A 415 -2.72 29.32 -2.03
C VAL A 415 -2.48 28.69 -0.67
N ALA A 416 -1.35 28.96 -0.01
CA ALA A 416 -1.15 28.58 1.40
C ALA A 416 -2.23 29.22 2.30
N THR A 417 -2.52 30.51 2.12
CA THR A 417 -3.60 31.19 2.86
C THR A 417 -4.95 30.49 2.67
N LYS A 418 -5.29 30.10 1.43
CA LYS A 418 -6.53 29.35 1.13
C LYS A 418 -6.62 28.06 1.94
N PHE A 419 -5.55 27.27 2.02
CA PHE A 419 -5.59 25.99 2.74
C PHE A 419 -5.63 26.20 4.26
N PHE A 420 -4.95 27.22 4.77
CA PHE A 420 -5.08 27.62 6.17
C PHE A 420 -6.53 27.99 6.53
N GLU A 421 -7.18 28.89 5.78
CA GLU A 421 -8.57 29.29 6.05
C GLU A 421 -9.54 28.11 5.92
N HIS A 422 -9.39 27.29 4.88
CA HIS A 422 -10.23 26.12 4.66
C HIS A 422 -10.08 25.09 5.81
N PHE A 423 -8.87 24.86 6.30
CA PHE A 423 -8.67 24.01 7.48
C PHE A 423 -9.41 24.56 8.72
N VAL A 424 -9.36 25.87 8.95
CA VAL A 424 -10.08 26.49 10.07
C VAL A 424 -11.60 26.28 9.96
N HIS A 425 -12.16 26.31 8.74
CA HIS A 425 -13.57 26.00 8.52
C HIS A 425 -13.91 24.54 8.83
N ILE A 426 -13.10 23.58 8.39
CA ILE A 426 -13.30 22.16 8.72
C ILE A 426 -13.20 21.94 10.23
N ALA A 427 -12.21 22.54 10.88
CA ALA A 427 -12.00 22.40 12.32
C ALA A 427 -13.17 23.00 13.12
N GLU A 428 -13.71 24.15 12.73
CA GLU A 428 -14.92 24.72 13.32
C GLU A 428 -16.14 23.81 13.12
N ALA A 429 -16.31 23.29 11.90
CA ALA A 429 -17.42 22.42 11.54
C ALA A 429 -17.45 21.14 12.39
N LEU A 430 -16.31 20.46 12.54
CA LEU A 430 -16.22 19.20 13.28
C LEU A 430 -16.37 19.40 14.80
N ASN A 431 -15.83 20.51 15.33
CA ASN A 431 -15.91 20.82 16.76
C ASN A 431 -17.22 21.52 17.15
N ASP A 432 -18.08 21.84 16.16
CA ASP A 432 -19.43 22.42 16.28
C ASP A 432 -19.51 23.62 17.23
N PHE A 433 -18.67 24.61 16.95
CA PHE A 433 -18.60 25.82 17.76
C PHE A 433 -19.77 26.80 17.52
N SER A 434 -20.63 26.53 16.54
CA SER A 434 -21.80 27.37 16.23
C SER A 434 -23.03 27.04 17.08
N HIS A 435 -23.04 25.88 17.78
CA HIS A 435 -24.17 25.36 18.56
C HIS A 435 -25.47 25.18 17.76
N GLN A 436 -25.37 24.97 16.45
CA GLN A 436 -26.54 24.83 15.55
C GLN A 436 -26.86 23.38 15.19
N ARG A 437 -25.96 22.44 15.49
CA ARG A 437 -26.14 20.99 15.32
C ARG A 437 -25.55 20.26 16.54
N PRO A 438 -25.60 18.93 16.61
CA PRO A 438 -24.77 18.18 17.54
C PRO A 438 -23.37 17.99 16.98
N ALA A 439 -22.36 18.22 17.83
CA ALA A 439 -20.97 17.96 17.49
C ALA A 439 -20.73 16.46 17.23
N ALA A 440 -19.78 16.16 16.34
CA ALA A 440 -19.17 14.83 16.30
C ALA A 440 -18.48 14.50 17.64
N TRP A 441 -18.05 15.52 18.38
CA TRP A 441 -17.47 15.39 19.71
C TRP A 441 -18.53 15.19 20.80
N ASP A 442 -18.46 14.07 21.51
CA ASP A 442 -19.25 13.83 22.71
C ASP A 442 -18.51 14.34 23.95
N GLU A 443 -19.06 15.38 24.61
CA GLU A 443 -18.43 15.98 25.79
C GLU A 443 -18.46 15.09 27.03
N ASP A 444 -19.38 14.12 27.13
CA ASP A 444 -19.44 13.21 28.29
C ASP A 444 -18.41 12.10 28.14
N GLU A 445 -18.32 11.50 26.94
CA GLU A 445 -17.43 10.39 26.66
C GLU A 445 -16.02 10.81 26.24
N GLY A 446 -15.83 12.05 25.81
CA GLY A 446 -14.54 12.59 25.40
C GLY A 446 -14.01 11.97 24.12
N PHE A 447 -14.89 11.74 23.15
CA PHE A 447 -14.56 11.02 21.93
C PHE A 447 -15.36 11.53 20.72
N PHE A 448 -14.85 11.32 19.51
CA PHE A 448 -15.52 11.68 18.26
C PHE A 448 -16.31 10.50 17.66
N TYR A 449 -17.51 10.77 17.17
CA TYR A 449 -18.42 9.78 16.59
C TYR A 449 -18.98 10.25 15.25
N ASP A 450 -19.35 9.29 14.41
CA ASP A 450 -20.23 9.55 13.26
C ASP A 450 -21.61 9.97 13.75
N VAL A 451 -22.29 10.81 12.97
CA VAL A 451 -23.63 11.31 13.30
C VAL A 451 -24.57 11.07 12.12
N ILE A 452 -25.76 10.54 12.40
CA ILE A 452 -26.82 10.44 11.39
C ILE A 452 -27.73 11.65 11.53
N MET A 453 -27.88 12.43 10.46
CA MET A 453 -28.87 13.48 10.34
C MET A 453 -30.15 12.90 9.71
N MET A 454 -31.23 12.84 10.48
CA MET A 454 -32.52 12.32 10.02
C MET A 454 -33.33 13.40 9.30
N ASN A 455 -34.27 12.99 8.44
CA ASN A 455 -35.10 13.91 7.66
C ASN A 455 -36.02 14.81 8.51
N ASP A 456 -36.29 14.42 9.76
CA ASP A 456 -37.06 15.23 10.72
C ASP A 456 -36.20 16.26 11.47
N GLY A 457 -34.91 16.37 11.14
CA GLY A 457 -33.93 17.24 11.77
C GLY A 457 -33.35 16.70 13.08
N SER A 458 -33.72 15.48 13.49
CA SER A 458 -33.07 14.82 14.62
C SER A 458 -31.69 14.26 14.23
N TYR A 459 -30.84 14.11 15.24
CA TYR A 459 -29.48 13.63 15.08
C TYR A 459 -29.26 12.41 15.97
N ILE A 460 -28.58 11.41 15.43
CA ILE A 460 -28.31 10.15 16.12
C ILE A 460 -26.80 9.88 16.09
N PRO A 461 -26.08 10.08 17.21
CA PRO A 461 -24.67 9.73 17.27
C PRO A 461 -24.48 8.21 17.27
N ILE A 462 -23.58 7.72 16.42
CA ILE A 462 -23.17 6.32 16.37
C ILE A 462 -22.02 6.14 17.36
N LYS A 463 -22.34 5.81 18.61
CA LYS A 463 -21.40 5.74 19.74
C LYS A 463 -20.50 4.49 19.70
N VAL A 464 -19.78 4.34 18.60
CA VAL A 464 -18.81 3.28 18.35
C VAL A 464 -17.40 3.86 18.42
N ARG A 465 -16.73 3.69 19.56
CA ARG A 465 -15.30 3.98 19.70
C ARG A 465 -14.47 3.11 18.76
N SER A 466 -14.02 3.71 17.68
CA SER A 466 -13.23 3.08 16.64
C SER A 466 -12.17 4.03 16.08
N LEU A 467 -11.37 3.55 15.13
CA LEU A 467 -10.46 4.39 14.36
C LEU A 467 -11.15 5.58 13.71
N VAL A 468 -12.47 5.50 13.44
CA VAL A 468 -13.23 6.63 12.89
C VAL A 468 -13.05 7.89 13.72
N GLY A 469 -13.20 7.78 15.04
CA GLY A 469 -12.98 8.90 15.96
C GLY A 469 -11.51 9.24 16.15
N LEU A 470 -10.62 8.24 16.13
CA LEU A 470 -9.17 8.46 16.25
C LEU A 470 -8.55 9.14 15.03
N CYS A 471 -9.18 9.06 13.84
CA CYS A 471 -8.72 9.73 12.63
C CYS A 471 -8.57 11.25 12.80
N THR A 472 -9.26 11.86 13.77
CA THR A 472 -9.11 13.29 14.06
C THR A 472 -7.68 13.68 14.41
N LEU A 473 -6.91 12.75 15.00
CA LEU A 473 -5.50 12.96 15.35
C LEU A 473 -4.61 13.16 14.12
N PHE A 474 -4.99 12.66 12.94
CA PHE A 474 -4.16 12.70 11.73
C PHE A 474 -3.98 14.11 11.17
N ALA A 475 -4.98 14.96 11.37
CA ALA A 475 -4.95 16.33 10.90
C ALA A 475 -4.21 17.22 11.92
N SER A 476 -2.89 17.14 11.91
CA SER A 476 -1.99 17.95 12.74
C SER A 476 -0.75 18.38 11.95
N VAL A 477 -0.34 19.65 12.05
CA VAL A 477 0.94 20.14 11.51
C VAL A 477 1.50 21.26 12.38
N VAL A 478 2.82 21.30 12.55
CA VAL A 478 3.55 22.40 13.19
C VAL A 478 4.16 23.28 12.11
N ILE A 479 3.73 24.54 12.06
CA ILE A 479 4.35 25.55 11.20
C ILE A 479 5.41 26.27 12.02
N ARG A 480 6.68 26.07 11.65
CA ARG A 480 7.83 26.68 12.31
C ARG A 480 7.81 28.20 12.19
N TRP A 481 8.17 28.90 13.26
CA TRP A 481 8.27 30.36 13.25
C TRP A 481 9.22 30.84 12.16
N GLU A 482 10.34 30.15 11.92
CA GLU A 482 11.30 30.50 10.87
C GLU A 482 10.69 30.46 9.47
N THR A 483 9.73 29.57 9.22
CA THR A 483 8.97 29.50 7.97
C THR A 483 8.00 30.68 7.88
N ILE A 484 7.25 30.95 8.95
CA ILE A 484 6.30 32.07 9.03
C ILE A 484 7.02 33.42 8.83
N GLU A 485 8.19 33.60 9.42
CA GLU A 485 8.97 34.84 9.33
C GLU A 485 9.47 35.10 7.91
N LYS A 486 9.78 34.05 7.14
CA LYS A 486 10.20 34.14 5.74
C LYS A 486 9.05 34.42 4.76
N LEU A 487 7.79 34.24 5.18
CA LEU A 487 6.59 34.37 4.35
C LEU A 487 5.68 35.49 4.91
N PRO A 488 6.04 36.77 4.67
CA PRO A 488 5.42 37.90 5.36
C PRO A 488 3.94 38.11 4.99
N ASP A 489 3.51 37.76 3.78
CA ASP A 489 2.13 37.93 3.35
C ASP A 489 1.21 36.87 3.97
N PHE A 490 1.66 35.62 4.00
CA PHE A 490 1.01 34.52 4.70
C PHE A 490 0.91 34.84 6.19
N ARG A 491 2.01 35.28 6.82
CA ARG A 491 2.00 35.71 8.23
C ARG A 491 0.95 36.79 8.48
N LYS A 492 0.93 37.84 7.66
CA LYS A 492 -0.02 38.95 7.79
C LYS A 492 -1.47 38.46 7.70
N ARG A 493 -1.77 37.59 6.74
CA ARG A 493 -3.13 37.06 6.50
C ARG A 493 -3.56 36.09 7.58
N MET A 494 -2.67 35.21 8.03
CA MET A 494 -2.92 34.29 9.15
C MET A 494 -3.27 35.08 10.43
N ILE A 495 -2.49 36.10 10.78
CA ILE A 495 -2.74 36.96 11.95
C ILE A 495 -4.07 37.70 11.78
N TRP A 496 -4.29 38.32 10.62
CA TRP A 496 -5.54 39.04 10.34
C TRP A 496 -6.77 38.13 10.45
N TYR A 497 -6.73 36.94 9.85
CA TYR A 497 -7.86 36.01 9.86
C TYR A 497 -8.13 35.49 11.28
N ARG A 498 -7.09 35.19 12.06
CA ARG A 498 -7.22 34.85 13.48
C ARG A 498 -7.89 35.98 14.27
N ASP A 499 -7.39 37.21 14.14
CA ASP A 499 -7.94 38.38 14.84
C ASP A 499 -9.38 38.68 14.41
N TYR A 500 -9.68 38.55 13.11
CA TYR A 500 -11.04 38.64 12.59
C TYR A 500 -11.95 37.62 13.27
N ARG A 501 -11.55 36.35 13.33
CA ARG A 501 -12.35 35.29 13.99
C ARG A 501 -12.53 35.55 15.48
N LYS A 502 -11.46 35.96 16.18
CA LYS A 502 -11.51 36.32 17.61
C LYS A 502 -12.48 37.47 17.87
N ASN A 503 -12.39 38.54 17.07
CA ASN A 503 -13.24 39.73 17.21
C ASN A 503 -14.71 39.45 16.87
N ASN A 504 -15.00 38.36 16.16
CA ASN A 504 -16.35 37.94 15.79
C ASN A 504 -16.83 36.69 16.57
N ASN A 505 -16.19 36.34 17.69
CA ASN A 505 -16.53 35.17 18.53
C ASN A 505 -16.65 33.85 17.74
N LYS A 506 -15.81 33.66 16.72
CA LYS A 506 -15.75 32.42 15.92
C LYS A 506 -14.73 31.45 16.50
N TYR A 507 -14.80 30.17 16.08
CA TYR A 507 -13.83 29.15 16.52
C TYR A 507 -12.38 29.57 16.24
N LEU A 508 -11.49 29.35 17.21
CA LEU A 508 -10.07 29.69 17.13
C LEU A 508 -9.21 28.43 17.13
N VAL A 509 -8.67 28.08 15.95
CA VAL A 509 -7.64 27.04 15.81
C VAL A 509 -6.30 27.51 16.40
N VAL A 510 -5.94 28.77 16.16
CA VAL A 510 -4.69 29.36 16.64
C VAL A 510 -5.04 30.31 17.80
N PRO A 511 -4.90 29.88 19.06
CA PRO A 511 -5.32 30.70 20.20
C PRO A 511 -4.37 31.90 20.43
N ASP A 512 -3.07 31.74 20.18
CA ASP A 512 -2.06 32.76 20.42
C ASP A 512 -1.05 32.86 19.27
N VAL A 513 -0.67 34.09 18.91
CA VAL A 513 0.35 34.44 17.90
C VAL A 513 1.25 35.58 18.39
N THR A 514 1.17 35.94 19.68
CA THR A 514 1.81 37.14 20.23
C THR A 514 3.31 36.97 20.48
N GLU A 515 3.81 35.73 20.40
CA GLU A 515 5.21 35.40 20.58
C GLU A 515 5.78 34.79 19.29
N LYS A 516 7.08 34.98 19.05
CA LYS A 516 7.84 34.37 17.94
C LYS A 516 7.94 32.83 18.11
N ARG A 517 6.79 32.16 18.13
CA ARG A 517 6.63 30.74 18.42
C ARG A 517 6.05 30.03 17.22
N ASP A 518 6.29 28.73 17.19
CA ASP A 518 5.68 27.81 16.25
C ASP A 518 4.15 27.81 16.41
N VAL A 519 3.45 27.45 15.35
CA VAL A 519 1.98 27.35 15.32
C VAL A 519 1.58 25.91 15.08
N LEU A 520 0.85 25.32 16.02
CA LEU A 520 0.18 24.03 15.82
C LEU A 520 -1.20 24.27 15.21
N LEU A 521 -1.43 23.68 14.04
CA LEU A 521 -2.76 23.52 13.47
C LEU A 521 -3.19 22.08 13.69
N SER A 522 -4.28 21.87 14.42
CA SER A 522 -4.85 20.53 14.57
C SER A 522 -6.36 20.55 14.80
N LEU A 523 -7.03 19.44 14.48
CA LEU A 523 -8.47 19.31 14.74
C LEU A 523 -8.81 19.29 16.22
N LEU A 524 -7.88 18.86 17.07
CA LEU A 524 -8.08 18.72 18.50
C LEU A 524 -7.43 19.88 19.27
N PRO A 525 -8.22 20.69 19.99
CA PRO A 525 -7.70 21.50 21.07
C PRO A 525 -6.97 20.62 22.10
N LYS A 526 -5.98 21.19 22.80
CA LYS A 526 -5.16 20.49 23.81
C LYS A 526 -6.00 19.66 24.79
N SER A 527 -7.09 20.23 25.30
CA SER A 527 -7.97 19.56 26.26
C SER A 527 -8.69 18.34 25.68
N ARG A 528 -9.08 18.36 24.41
CA ARG A 528 -9.69 17.20 23.73
C ARG A 528 -8.65 16.13 23.41
N LEU A 529 -7.43 16.55 23.03
CA LEU A 529 -6.29 15.64 22.85
C LEU A 529 -5.98 14.88 24.15
N GLU A 530 -5.88 15.58 25.28
CA GLU A 530 -5.64 14.96 26.59
C GLU A 530 -6.71 13.90 26.94
N ARG A 531 -7.98 14.17 26.62
CA ARG A 531 -9.07 13.21 26.81
C ARG A 531 -9.00 12.02 25.87
N MET A 532 -8.65 12.22 24.60
CA MET A 532 -8.54 11.14 23.62
C MET A 532 -7.34 10.23 23.83
N LEU A 533 -6.26 10.72 24.44
CA LEU A 533 -5.11 9.89 24.80
C LEU A 533 -5.47 8.80 25.81
N HIS A 534 -6.48 9.02 26.66
CA HIS A 534 -6.91 8.02 27.63
C HIS A 534 -7.43 6.73 26.98
N PRO A 535 -8.53 6.72 26.18
CA PRO A 535 -8.98 5.49 25.53
C PRO A 535 -7.95 4.95 24.54
N LEU A 536 -7.17 5.81 23.85
CA LEU A 536 -6.14 5.38 22.90
C LEU A 536 -5.07 4.49 23.56
N LEU A 537 -4.68 4.82 24.80
CA LEU A 537 -3.57 4.18 25.52
C LEU A 537 -4.05 3.20 26.61
N ASP A 538 -5.35 2.90 26.68
CA ASP A 538 -5.94 1.93 27.59
C ASP A 538 -5.94 0.52 26.98
N GLU A 539 -5.39 -0.45 27.71
CA GLU A 539 -5.29 -1.84 27.26
C GLU A 539 -6.65 -2.57 27.24
N HIS A 540 -7.62 -2.08 27.99
CA HIS A 540 -9.01 -2.51 27.97
C HIS A 540 -9.82 -1.86 26.83
N GLU A 541 -9.22 -0.92 26.10
CA GLU A 541 -9.82 -0.26 24.94
C GLU A 541 -8.99 -0.51 23.68
N PHE A 542 -8.18 0.46 23.25
CA PHE A 542 -7.49 0.44 21.97
C PHE A 542 -6.08 -0.14 22.03
N LEU A 543 -5.37 -0.04 23.15
CA LEU A 543 -3.98 -0.47 23.25
C LEU A 543 -3.89 -2.01 23.32
N SER A 544 -3.35 -2.64 22.28
CA SER A 544 -3.12 -4.09 22.22
C SER A 544 -1.64 -4.44 22.36
N PRO A 545 -1.29 -5.72 22.55
CA PRO A 545 0.11 -6.17 22.45
C PRO A 545 0.77 -5.81 21.12
N GLY A 546 -0.01 -5.76 20.03
CA GLY A 546 0.45 -5.49 18.66
C GLY A 546 0.38 -4.04 18.18
N GLY A 547 -0.13 -3.09 18.99
CA GLY A 547 -0.39 -1.71 18.57
C GLY A 547 -1.80 -1.25 18.92
N ILE A 548 -2.37 -0.32 18.16
CA ILE A 548 -3.72 0.25 18.37
C ILE A 548 -4.74 -0.54 17.55
N ARG A 549 -5.79 -1.04 18.22
CA ARG A 549 -6.92 -1.78 17.62
C ARG A 549 -7.77 -0.87 16.72
N SER A 550 -8.42 -1.47 15.73
CA SER A 550 -9.35 -0.75 14.86
C SER A 550 -10.66 -0.34 15.54
N VAL A 551 -11.12 -1.13 16.51
CA VAL A 551 -12.27 -0.86 17.38
C VAL A 551 -11.88 -1.09 18.83
N SER A 552 -12.38 -0.24 19.74
CA SER A 552 -12.14 -0.36 21.17
C SER A 552 -12.69 -1.67 21.70
N LYS A 553 -11.91 -2.34 22.56
CA LYS A 553 -12.28 -3.63 23.17
C LYS A 553 -13.48 -3.54 24.12
N ILE A 554 -13.93 -2.33 24.50
CA ILE A 554 -15.20 -2.15 25.24
C ILE A 554 -16.40 -2.74 24.48
N HIS A 555 -16.32 -2.79 23.14
CA HIS A 555 -17.36 -3.35 22.27
C HIS A 555 -17.38 -4.87 22.25
N GLN A 556 -16.62 -5.54 23.11
CA GLN A 556 -16.92 -6.93 23.51
C GLN A 556 -18.31 -7.02 24.13
N HIS A 557 -18.80 -5.92 24.72
CA HIS A 557 -20.22 -5.69 24.95
C HIS A 557 -20.82 -5.02 23.70
N PRO A 558 -21.65 -5.72 22.91
CA PRO A 558 -22.06 -5.21 21.60
C PRO A 558 -22.81 -3.88 21.70
N TYR A 559 -22.41 -2.92 20.85
CA TYR A 559 -23.16 -1.69 20.64
C TYR A 559 -24.40 -1.99 19.78
N GLN A 560 -25.54 -1.43 20.18
CA GLN A 560 -26.82 -1.64 19.53
C GLN A 560 -27.47 -0.30 19.19
N LEU A 561 -27.92 -0.14 17.96
CA LEU A 561 -28.65 1.03 17.52
C LEU A 561 -29.93 0.61 16.80
N ARG A 562 -31.07 1.21 17.18
CA ARG A 562 -32.35 1.01 16.49
C ARG A 562 -32.64 2.21 15.59
N ILE A 563 -32.82 1.96 14.30
CA ILE A 563 -33.24 2.97 13.32
C ILE A 563 -34.47 2.45 12.61
N ASN A 564 -35.57 3.20 12.65
CA ASN A 564 -36.86 2.82 12.02
C ASN A 564 -37.35 1.40 12.35
N GLY A 565 -37.11 0.93 13.58
CA GLY A 565 -37.53 -0.39 14.04
C GLY A 565 -36.57 -1.55 13.73
N GLU A 566 -35.59 -1.33 12.86
CA GLU A 566 -34.50 -2.28 12.59
C GLU A 566 -33.38 -2.14 13.63
N LEU A 567 -32.78 -3.27 14.03
CA LEU A 567 -31.70 -3.32 15.01
C LEU A 567 -30.36 -3.57 14.32
N PHE A 568 -29.44 -2.63 14.46
CA PHE A 568 -28.05 -2.74 13.99
C PHE A 568 -27.14 -3.04 15.17
N VAL A 569 -26.19 -3.95 14.97
CA VAL A 569 -25.26 -4.43 16.03
C VAL A 569 -23.83 -4.38 15.53
N MET A 570 -22.93 -3.87 16.37
CA MET A 570 -21.49 -3.95 16.17
C MET A 570 -20.85 -4.52 17.44
N GLN A 571 -19.92 -5.45 17.23
CA GLN A 571 -19.17 -6.12 18.29
C GLN A 571 -17.68 -6.12 17.94
N TYR A 572 -16.84 -6.16 18.98
CA TYR A 572 -15.41 -6.34 18.84
C TYR A 572 -15.09 -7.75 18.34
N GLU A 573 -14.30 -7.84 17.27
CA GLU A 573 -13.85 -9.07 16.63
C GLU A 573 -12.34 -8.97 16.43
N PRO A 574 -11.49 -9.63 17.25
CA PRO A 574 -10.05 -9.42 17.20
C PRO A 574 -9.38 -10.01 15.95
N ALA A 575 -10.04 -10.91 15.22
CA ALA A 575 -9.46 -11.72 14.13
C ALA A 575 -10.25 -11.55 12.82
N GLU A 576 -10.64 -12.62 12.12
CA GLU A 576 -11.58 -12.57 10.99
C GLU A 576 -12.97 -12.09 11.43
N SER A 577 -13.71 -11.45 10.51
CA SER A 577 -15.06 -10.99 10.81
C SER A 577 -16.06 -12.15 10.71
N THR A 578 -17.04 -12.20 11.61
CA THR A 578 -18.20 -13.09 11.47
C THR A 578 -19.29 -12.51 10.57
N ASN A 579 -19.11 -11.26 10.09
CA ASN A 579 -20.05 -10.56 9.22
C ASN A 579 -19.64 -10.68 7.74
N PRO A 580 -20.54 -11.11 6.83
CA PRO A 580 -20.24 -11.24 5.41
C PRO A 580 -20.16 -9.90 4.64
N LEU A 581 -20.40 -8.75 5.27
CA LEU A 581 -20.20 -7.44 4.64
C LEU A 581 -18.79 -7.38 4.02
N TYR A 582 -18.72 -7.09 2.72
CA TYR A 582 -17.49 -7.07 1.93
C TYR A 582 -16.69 -8.39 1.85
N GLY A 583 -17.36 -9.54 2.02
CA GLY A 583 -16.78 -10.86 1.72
C GLY A 583 -16.12 -11.59 2.89
N GLY A 584 -16.21 -11.06 4.12
CA GLY A 584 -15.83 -11.74 5.36
C GLY A 584 -14.33 -11.89 5.66
N ASN A 585 -13.47 -11.74 4.65
CA ASN A 585 -12.01 -11.87 4.78
C ASN A 585 -11.29 -10.57 5.21
N SER A 586 -11.98 -9.41 5.18
CA SER A 586 -11.46 -8.13 5.66
C SER A 586 -12.18 -7.75 6.96
N ASN A 587 -11.42 -7.40 8.00
CA ASN A 587 -12.00 -7.04 9.29
C ASN A 587 -11.37 -5.80 9.95
N TRP A 588 -12.18 -4.75 10.09
CA TRP A 588 -11.87 -3.51 10.77
C TRP A 588 -12.56 -3.38 12.15
N ARG A 589 -13.14 -4.46 12.68
CA ARG A 589 -13.88 -4.45 13.96
C ARG A 589 -13.06 -4.89 15.17
N GLY A 590 -11.74 -4.71 15.14
CA GLY A 590 -10.90 -5.09 16.26
C GLY A 590 -9.43 -5.38 15.95
N PRO A 591 -9.05 -5.90 14.77
CA PRO A 591 -7.66 -6.16 14.44
C PRO A 591 -6.81 -4.90 14.42
N VAL A 592 -5.49 -5.08 14.50
CA VAL A 592 -4.48 -4.04 14.34
C VAL A 592 -4.09 -3.93 12.88
N TRP A 593 -4.17 -2.70 12.35
CA TRP A 593 -3.75 -2.37 10.99
C TRP A 593 -2.56 -1.42 11.03
N ILE A 594 -1.44 -1.84 10.43
CA ILE A 594 -0.19 -1.05 10.39
C ILE A 594 -0.36 0.34 9.77
N PRO A 595 -1.07 0.57 8.65
CA PRO A 595 -1.14 1.90 8.05
C PRO A 595 -1.77 2.93 8.99
N MET A 596 -2.81 2.54 9.72
CA MET A 596 -3.51 3.43 10.66
C MET A 596 -2.66 3.72 11.90
N ASN A 597 -1.98 2.68 12.41
CA ASN A 597 -1.01 2.84 13.49
C ASN A 597 0.15 3.74 13.11
N PHE A 598 0.65 3.63 11.87
CA PHE A 598 1.71 4.48 11.37
C PHE A 598 1.30 5.95 11.38
N LEU A 599 0.08 6.27 10.92
CA LEU A 599 -0.43 7.64 10.96
C LEU A 599 -0.65 8.13 12.41
N LEU A 600 -1.11 7.29 13.33
CA LEU A 600 -1.21 7.64 14.76
C LEU A 600 0.17 7.97 15.37
N ILE A 601 1.18 7.13 15.11
CA ILE A 601 2.56 7.37 15.56
C ILE A 601 3.05 8.71 15.01
N ARG A 602 2.81 9.01 13.73
CA ARG A 602 3.18 10.29 13.11
C ARG A 602 2.50 11.47 13.80
N SER A 603 1.19 11.39 14.06
CA SER A 603 0.47 12.42 14.80
C SER A 603 1.04 12.65 16.19
N LEU A 604 1.33 11.60 16.94
CA LEU A 604 1.93 11.72 18.28
C LEU A 604 3.30 12.42 18.24
N LEU A 605 4.11 12.13 17.22
CA LEU A 605 5.39 12.83 17.02
C LEU A 605 5.20 14.31 16.66
N ILE A 606 4.19 14.65 15.85
CA ILE A 606 3.86 16.06 15.52
C ILE A 606 3.39 16.80 16.77
N TYR A 607 2.53 16.19 17.58
CA TYR A 607 2.10 16.80 18.84
C TYR A 607 3.26 16.94 19.84
N HIS A 608 4.18 15.98 19.90
CA HIS A 608 5.40 16.13 20.69
C HIS A 608 6.30 17.25 20.16
N ASP A 609 6.41 17.42 18.85
CA ASP A 609 7.24 18.48 18.26
C ASP A 609 6.78 19.89 18.68
N TYR A 610 5.50 20.04 18.99
CA TYR A 610 4.93 21.29 19.51
C TYR A 610 4.93 21.39 21.05
N TYR A 611 4.47 20.36 21.74
CA TYR A 611 4.30 20.38 23.19
C TYR A 611 5.55 19.97 23.96
N GLU A 612 6.51 19.31 23.30
CA GLU A 612 7.73 18.76 23.88
C GLU A 612 7.44 17.93 25.13
N GLU A 613 8.04 18.30 26.27
CA GLU A 613 7.85 17.66 27.58
C GLU A 613 6.64 18.20 28.36
N SER A 614 5.93 19.21 27.83
CA SER A 614 4.81 19.86 28.54
C SER A 614 3.49 19.09 28.47
N LEU A 615 3.38 18.11 27.57
CA LEU A 615 2.22 17.23 27.46
C LEU A 615 2.64 15.80 27.77
N LEU A 616 2.16 15.31 28.90
CA LEU A 616 2.40 13.96 29.38
C LEU A 616 1.07 13.20 29.45
N ALA A 617 1.09 11.95 29.03
CA ALA A 617 -0.04 11.03 29.18
C ALA A 617 0.40 9.75 29.90
N GLU A 618 -0.56 9.11 30.55
CA GLU A 618 -0.33 7.86 31.26
C GLU A 618 -0.20 6.70 30.26
N TYR A 619 0.86 5.91 30.38
CA TYR A 619 1.14 4.82 29.45
C TYR A 619 1.66 3.56 30.16
N PRO A 620 0.91 2.44 30.09
CA PRO A 620 -0.50 2.36 29.68
C PRO A 620 -1.41 3.22 30.56
N THR A 621 -2.58 3.59 30.08
CA THR A 621 -3.59 4.27 30.91
C THR A 621 -3.95 3.40 32.12
N GLY A 622 -4.02 4.00 33.31
CA GLY A 622 -4.21 3.31 34.59
C GLY A 622 -2.93 2.76 35.26
N SER A 623 -1.74 2.91 34.66
CA SER A 623 -0.46 2.43 35.22
C SER A 623 0.18 3.32 36.30
N GLY A 624 -0.20 4.59 36.38
CA GLY A 624 0.46 5.65 37.14
C GLY A 624 1.73 6.22 36.50
N GLU A 625 2.26 5.60 35.44
CA GLU A 625 3.46 6.06 34.73
C GLU A 625 3.11 7.04 33.61
N LYS A 626 3.70 8.24 33.66
CA LYS A 626 3.50 9.28 32.64
C LYS A 626 4.69 9.34 31.69
N LYS A 627 4.41 9.41 30.39
CA LYS A 627 5.39 9.55 29.31
C LYS A 627 5.03 10.74 28.41
N ASN A 628 6.04 11.35 27.79
CA ASN A 628 5.80 12.31 26.69
C ASN A 628 5.32 11.56 25.44
N LEU A 629 4.78 12.30 24.47
CA LEU A 629 4.17 11.70 23.28
C LEU A 629 5.19 11.02 22.34
N LYS A 630 6.47 11.42 22.36
CA LYS A 630 7.53 10.74 21.60
C LYS A 630 7.85 9.37 22.14
N ASP A 631 7.92 9.22 23.46
CA ASP A 631 8.16 7.93 24.09
C ASP A 631 6.95 7.01 23.95
N ILE A 632 5.73 7.56 23.96
CA ILE A 632 4.51 6.80 23.63
C ILE A 632 4.54 6.35 22.16
N ALA A 633 4.87 7.24 21.23
CA ALA A 633 5.00 6.90 19.81
C ALA A 633 6.03 5.77 19.59
N ARG A 634 7.20 5.85 20.25
CA ARG A 634 8.22 4.79 20.23
C ARG A 634 7.73 3.49 20.84
N ALA A 635 6.96 3.55 21.93
CA ALA A 635 6.43 2.36 22.56
C ALA A 635 5.40 1.65 21.67
N ILE A 636 4.54 2.39 20.96
CA ILE A 636 3.61 1.84 19.97
C ILE A 636 4.39 1.26 18.76
N SER A 637 5.41 1.96 18.25
CA SER A 637 6.32 1.42 17.22
C SER A 637 6.97 0.11 17.67
N GLY A 638 7.41 0.04 18.92
CA GLY A 638 7.97 -1.16 19.53
C GLY A 638 7.00 -2.33 19.57
N ARG A 639 5.72 -2.09 19.87
CA ARG A 639 4.65 -3.11 19.82
C ARG A 639 4.44 -3.65 18.41
N LEU A 640 4.37 -2.77 17.40
CA LEU A 640 4.22 -3.17 15.99
C LEU A 640 5.42 -3.98 15.47
N ILE A 641 6.64 -3.52 15.77
CA ILE A 641 7.86 -4.25 15.40
C ILE A 641 7.90 -5.60 16.14
N GLY A 642 7.47 -5.61 17.41
CA GLY A 642 7.36 -6.80 18.26
C GLY A 642 6.51 -7.92 17.67
N LEU A 643 5.53 -7.62 16.81
CA LEU A 643 4.75 -8.63 16.07
C LEU A 643 5.66 -9.58 15.28
N PHE A 644 6.74 -9.03 14.72
CA PHE A 644 7.69 -9.75 13.89
C PHE A 644 8.85 -10.32 14.69
N GLN A 645 9.16 -9.77 15.86
CA GLN A 645 10.37 -10.16 16.61
C GLN A 645 10.24 -11.55 17.24
N GLN A 646 11.39 -12.18 17.45
CA GLN A 646 11.45 -13.39 18.27
C GLN A 646 11.25 -13.05 19.75
N ASP A 647 10.40 -13.83 20.42
CA ASP A 647 10.30 -13.86 21.87
C ASP A 647 11.45 -14.69 22.49
N ASP A 648 11.44 -14.82 23.82
CA ASP A 648 12.44 -15.60 24.57
C ASP A 648 12.44 -17.10 24.20
N ASN A 649 11.35 -17.61 23.60
CA ASN A 649 11.23 -18.98 23.10
C ASN A 649 11.61 -19.12 21.61
N GLY A 650 12.02 -18.02 20.96
CA GLY A 650 12.35 -17.97 19.54
C GLY A 650 11.13 -17.97 18.60
N GLN A 651 9.93 -17.76 19.14
CA GLN A 651 8.66 -17.71 18.40
C GLN A 651 8.31 -16.27 18.01
N ARG A 652 7.52 -16.10 16.95
CA ARG A 652 7.08 -14.79 16.45
C ARG A 652 5.56 -14.72 16.50
N PRO A 653 4.95 -13.65 17.06
CA PRO A 653 3.50 -13.48 17.06
C PRO A 653 2.86 -13.65 15.68
N ILE A 654 3.47 -13.09 14.62
CA ILE A 654 2.96 -13.21 13.24
C ILE A 654 2.69 -14.64 12.77
N HIS A 655 3.40 -15.65 13.29
CA HIS A 655 3.26 -17.04 12.84
C HIS A 655 2.14 -17.78 13.57
N GLY A 656 1.64 -17.22 14.68
CA GLY A 656 0.58 -17.80 15.49
C GLY A 656 0.79 -19.28 15.78
N ASN A 657 -0.19 -20.10 15.40
CA ASN A 657 -0.15 -21.55 15.59
C ASN A 657 0.35 -22.35 14.37
N ASN A 658 0.86 -21.69 13.33
CA ASN A 658 1.33 -22.38 12.13
C ASN A 658 2.66 -23.10 12.38
N ALA A 659 2.61 -24.41 12.64
CA ALA A 659 3.78 -25.22 12.97
C ALA A 659 4.90 -25.20 11.91
N ILE A 660 4.58 -24.99 10.62
CA ILE A 660 5.60 -24.90 9.56
C ILE A 660 6.46 -23.66 9.80
N TYR A 661 5.83 -22.50 9.95
CA TYR A 661 6.56 -21.25 10.16
C TYR A 661 7.02 -21.07 11.61
N ARG A 662 6.40 -21.72 12.59
CA ARG A 662 6.83 -21.61 13.98
C ARG A 662 8.02 -22.53 14.31
N ASP A 663 7.96 -23.78 13.86
CA ASP A 663 8.83 -24.85 14.37
C ASP A 663 9.86 -25.33 13.33
N ASP A 664 9.58 -25.27 12.03
CA ASP A 664 10.50 -25.79 11.00
C ASP A 664 11.75 -24.89 10.87
N PRO A 665 12.97 -25.43 11.02
CA PRO A 665 14.21 -24.65 10.99
C PRO A 665 14.46 -23.95 9.65
N HIS A 666 13.82 -24.38 8.57
CA HIS A 666 13.94 -23.77 7.25
C HIS A 666 12.93 -22.66 6.96
N PHE A 667 11.85 -22.58 7.75
CA PHE A 667 10.77 -21.61 7.54
C PHE A 667 10.64 -20.61 8.70
N LYS A 668 11.14 -20.92 9.90
CA LYS A 668 11.00 -20.05 11.08
C LYS A 668 11.59 -18.64 11.00
N ASN A 669 12.51 -18.43 10.06
CA ASN A 669 13.10 -17.11 9.80
C ASN A 669 12.52 -16.45 8.54
N LEU A 670 11.58 -17.10 7.84
CA LEU A 670 10.83 -16.49 6.74
C LEU A 670 9.65 -15.72 7.32
N LEU A 671 9.71 -14.40 7.18
CA LEU A 671 8.68 -13.52 7.69
C LEU A 671 7.54 -13.43 6.68
N LEU A 672 6.32 -13.63 7.17
CA LEU A 672 5.10 -13.35 6.43
C LEU A 672 4.63 -11.95 6.81
N PHE A 673 4.26 -11.17 5.81
CA PHE A 673 3.75 -9.82 6.01
C PHE A 673 2.26 -9.87 5.75
N HIS A 674 1.51 -9.83 6.85
CA HIS A 674 0.07 -10.00 6.80
C HIS A 674 -0.66 -8.68 6.58
N GLU A 675 -1.89 -8.80 6.10
CA GLU A 675 -2.80 -7.67 5.85
C GLU A 675 -3.10 -6.90 7.13
N TYR A 676 -3.43 -7.64 8.19
CA TYR A 676 -3.71 -7.14 9.52
C TYR A 676 -3.34 -8.19 10.59
N PHE A 677 -3.43 -7.79 11.85
CA PHE A 677 -2.98 -8.60 12.98
C PHE A 677 -4.06 -8.74 14.04
N ASN A 678 -4.14 -9.92 14.64
CA ASN A 678 -5.10 -10.19 15.70
C ASN A 678 -5.00 -9.15 16.82
N GLY A 679 -6.10 -8.48 17.15
CA GLY A 679 -6.14 -7.40 18.14
C GLY A 679 -5.85 -7.83 19.59
N ASP A 680 -5.80 -9.13 19.87
CA ASP A 680 -5.50 -9.68 21.20
C ASP A 680 -4.20 -10.49 21.23
N THR A 681 -3.83 -11.19 20.15
CA THR A 681 -2.65 -12.08 20.13
C THR A 681 -1.49 -11.59 19.27
N GLY A 682 -1.74 -10.71 18.30
CA GLY A 682 -0.75 -10.30 17.30
C GLY A 682 -0.49 -11.31 16.18
N GLU A 683 -1.27 -12.39 16.09
CA GLU A 683 -1.21 -13.34 14.97
C GLU A 683 -1.50 -12.64 13.63
N GLY A 684 -0.75 -12.99 12.59
CA GLY A 684 -0.95 -12.44 11.25
C GLY A 684 -2.17 -13.05 10.56
N ILE A 685 -3.05 -12.20 10.00
CA ILE A 685 -4.33 -12.59 9.40
C ILE A 685 -4.51 -11.88 8.05
N GLY A 686 -5.33 -12.46 7.17
CA GLY A 686 -5.57 -11.95 5.83
C GLY A 686 -4.42 -12.29 4.89
N ALA A 687 -4.26 -11.51 3.83
CA ALA A 687 -3.25 -11.78 2.81
C ALA A 687 -1.84 -11.86 3.42
N SER A 688 -1.05 -12.88 3.08
CA SER A 688 0.18 -13.22 3.82
C SER A 688 1.48 -12.74 3.16
N HIS A 689 1.39 -12.18 1.95
CA HIS A 689 2.52 -11.60 1.21
C HIS A 689 2.33 -10.09 1.01
N GLN A 690 1.57 -9.47 1.91
CA GLN A 690 1.20 -8.06 1.87
C GLN A 690 2.35 -7.17 2.34
N THR A 691 3.52 -7.36 1.73
CA THR A 691 4.61 -6.37 1.70
C THR A 691 4.25 -5.18 0.81
N GLY A 692 3.05 -4.67 1.03
CA GLY A 692 2.52 -3.37 0.65
C GLY A 692 2.61 -2.44 1.86
N TRP A 693 1.48 -2.06 2.47
CA TRP A 693 1.50 -1.15 3.61
C TRP A 693 2.22 -1.73 4.85
N THR A 694 2.25 -3.06 5.02
CA THR A 694 2.92 -3.70 6.17
C THR A 694 4.44 -3.54 6.05
N GLY A 695 4.95 -3.31 4.84
CA GLY A 695 6.36 -2.97 4.60
C GLY A 695 6.84 -1.69 5.27
N VAL A 696 5.93 -0.82 5.72
CA VAL A 696 6.26 0.40 6.51
C VAL A 696 7.01 0.06 7.81
N ILE A 697 6.95 -1.17 8.32
CA ILE A 697 7.80 -1.63 9.42
C ILE A 697 9.29 -1.35 9.17
N ALA A 698 9.78 -1.46 7.93
CA ALA A 698 11.17 -1.14 7.63
C ALA A 698 11.52 0.31 8.00
N TYR A 699 10.60 1.24 7.72
CA TYR A 699 10.74 2.64 8.07
C TYR A 699 10.65 2.86 9.58
N LEU A 700 9.69 2.22 10.27
CA LEU A 700 9.60 2.32 11.73
C LEU A 700 10.87 1.84 12.44
N ILE A 701 11.52 0.78 11.93
CA ILE A 701 12.80 0.30 12.45
C ILE A 701 13.91 1.35 12.25
N THR A 702 13.92 2.07 11.13
CA THR A 702 14.90 3.16 10.88
C THR A 702 14.74 4.35 11.83
N GLN A 703 13.53 4.58 12.36
CA GLN A 703 13.23 5.74 13.22
C GLN A 703 13.47 5.50 14.72
N LEU A 704 13.80 4.27 15.12
CA LEU A 704 14.20 3.93 16.49
C LEU A 704 15.67 4.26 16.74
#